data_AF-A0AAD2PTX3-F1
#
_entry.id   AF-A0AAD2PTX3-F1
#
_cell.length_a   1.000
_cell.length_b   1.000
_cell.length_c   1.000
_cell.angle_alpha   90.00
_cell.angle_beta   90.00
_cell.angle_gamma   90.00
#
_symmetry.space_group_name_H-M   'P 1'
#
loop_
_entity.id
_entity.type
_entity.pdbx_description
1 polymer ?
#
loop_
_entity_poly.entity_id
_entity_poly.type
_entity_poly.pdbx_seq_one_letter_code
_entity_poly.pdbx_strand_id
1 'polypeptide(L)'
;MFSRLGSSIKSNNKFITPPRVRSNIILNATASSSSSSSVSHSMYNKRRWLSMLVLLEPRILNSAAVGGASAFVPHCSYSTFSSSSHRRSFAFRSNIHCHQPCNNNNNNSSSSNSNNNNNSNIVTSLSTRAMSTVTSNTNRSMKQDALQIIHKSIQAVDPYAAVKAHLRLVDDTLLRVGEEKDTATATKSYYNIKEYDKIVVIAFGKASSAMATAVVQQLSDTTTSTTTTTTTTTSSSKEQRPQETMGVCICKDGHATKEEISTLEAFHCSVLEASHPVPDERSAFAAQQALEMVQQHASPQTMVICCISGGGSALFCKPQVGLTLHDLQETNEALLDSGMTIQDMNVIRKRLEQGKGGRLARACHPSQLITLVLSDVLGDPLDLIASGPTVPDTSTPKDALEIVKRYQLEDKLPNQVMAVLEQEVLASKDGNPSSDHPVFAQAQTVLVGNNALAVQAAAQEAKELGYHPVVLGTQIEGEAKEIAKMYTRMALHLKKDGESSSSPSSSSTTMLYSMAPSLPVALIAGGETTVSLESSMGSIGKGGRNQELALSAALDLQSLGLENVVLASAGTDGTDGPTDAAGAMVDAHTITSGDEGTLEEARKALDNHDAYPFLDALGNGKERPEDRPLIKTGPTGTNVADVCVTLIR
;
A
#
# COMPACT_ATOMS: atom_id res chain seq x y z
N MET A 1 25.38 -35.54 -41.92
CA MET A 1 24.85 -35.69 -43.29
C MET A 1 24.07 -34.43 -43.62
N PHE A 2 24.50 -33.74 -44.70
CA PHE A 2 23.83 -32.74 -45.55
C PHE A 2 22.37 -32.36 -45.22
N SER A 3 21.85 -31.15 -45.40
CA SER A 3 22.33 -29.84 -45.84
C SER A 3 21.10 -28.90 -45.91
N ARG A 4 21.35 -27.61 -45.69
CA ARG A 4 20.61 -26.42 -46.15
C ARG A 4 19.55 -26.63 -47.25
N LEU A 5 18.44 -25.91 -47.12
CA LEU A 5 17.83 -25.09 -48.19
C LEU A 5 16.91 -24.04 -47.57
N GLY A 6 17.27 -22.77 -47.75
CA GLY A 6 16.36 -21.65 -47.59
C GLY A 6 15.90 -21.18 -48.97
N SER A 7 14.72 -20.56 -49.02
CA SER A 7 14.40 -19.57 -50.04
C SER A 7 13.26 -18.66 -49.57
N SER A 8 13.51 -17.37 -49.76
CA SER A 8 12.68 -16.23 -49.46
C SER A 8 11.74 -15.94 -50.64
N ILE A 9 10.48 -15.60 -50.39
CA ILE A 9 9.66 -14.79 -51.33
C ILE A 9 8.84 -13.77 -50.52
N LYS A 10 9.09 -12.49 -50.80
CA LYS A 10 8.25 -11.33 -50.47
C LYS A 10 7.09 -11.22 -51.48
N SER A 11 5.90 -10.79 -51.02
CA SER A 11 5.22 -9.55 -51.47
C SER A 11 3.68 -9.62 -51.39
N ASN A 12 3.11 -8.50 -50.89
CA ASN A 12 1.83 -7.86 -51.22
C ASN A 12 0.54 -8.73 -51.21
N ASN A 13 -0.55 -8.41 -50.51
CA ASN A 13 -1.37 -7.21 -50.71
C ASN A 13 -2.72 -7.39 -49.97
N LYS A 14 -3.33 -6.26 -49.61
CA LYS A 14 -4.79 -5.96 -49.53
C LYS A 14 -5.64 -6.44 -48.33
N PHE A 15 -5.94 -5.42 -47.52
CA PHE A 15 -7.21 -5.14 -46.83
C PHE A 15 -8.46 -5.82 -47.43
N ILE A 16 -9.22 -6.52 -46.57
CA ILE A 16 -10.66 -6.77 -46.72
C ILE A 16 -11.32 -6.65 -45.33
N THR A 17 -12.22 -5.68 -45.20
CA THR A 17 -13.16 -5.49 -44.07
C THR A 17 -14.34 -6.48 -44.16
N PRO A 18 -14.87 -7.02 -43.04
CA PRO A 18 -16.11 -7.80 -43.05
C PRO A 18 -17.37 -6.91 -42.91
N PRO A 19 -18.54 -7.34 -43.44
CA PRO A 19 -19.72 -6.49 -43.60
C PRO A 19 -20.67 -6.48 -42.39
N ARG A 20 -21.36 -5.34 -42.22
CA ARG A 20 -22.50 -5.13 -41.32
C ARG A 20 -23.75 -5.86 -41.84
N VAL A 21 -24.42 -6.58 -40.95
CA VAL A 21 -25.78 -7.12 -41.16
C VAL A 21 -26.80 -6.09 -40.65
N ARG A 22 -27.65 -5.59 -41.54
CA ARG A 22 -28.90 -4.90 -41.22
C ARG A 22 -30.06 -5.79 -41.66
N SER A 23 -30.90 -6.18 -40.72
CA SER A 23 -32.24 -6.72 -40.98
C SER A 23 -33.27 -5.60 -40.81
N ASN A 24 -34.13 -5.47 -41.81
CA ASN A 24 -35.34 -4.66 -41.82
C ASN A 24 -36.53 -5.62 -42.05
N ILE A 25 -37.74 -5.04 -42.05
CA ILE A 25 -39.04 -5.61 -42.45
C ILE A 25 -39.71 -6.37 -41.27
N ILE A 26 -40.96 -6.13 -40.80
CA ILE A 26 -42.24 -5.72 -41.42
C ILE A 26 -43.12 -4.93 -40.42
N LEU A 27 -43.78 -3.88 -40.92
CA LEU A 27 -44.97 -3.21 -40.37
C LEU A 27 -46.24 -3.99 -40.73
N ASN A 28 -47.20 -4.13 -39.80
CA ASN A 28 -48.62 -4.19 -40.15
C ASN A 28 -49.48 -3.54 -39.06
N ALA A 29 -50.47 -2.78 -39.53
CA ALA A 29 -51.31 -1.84 -38.77
C ALA A 29 -52.75 -2.36 -38.58
N THR A 30 -53.57 -1.51 -37.93
CA THR A 30 -55.06 -1.50 -37.77
C THR A 30 -55.58 -2.18 -36.48
N ALA A 31 -56.51 -1.64 -35.66
CA ALA A 31 -57.32 -0.41 -35.72
C ALA A 31 -57.87 0.01 -34.32
N SER A 32 -58.02 1.33 -34.14
CA SER A 32 -59.13 2.11 -33.53
C SER A 32 -59.77 1.83 -32.15
N SER A 33 -59.63 2.88 -31.31
CA SER A 33 -60.67 3.63 -30.54
C SER A 33 -61.41 3.03 -29.34
N SER A 34 -61.24 3.62 -28.14
CA SER A 34 -62.13 4.68 -27.60
C SER A 34 -61.81 5.03 -26.10
N SER A 35 -61.86 6.34 -25.78
CA SER A 35 -62.24 7.04 -24.51
C SER A 35 -61.94 6.41 -23.13
N SER A 36 -61.57 7.09 -22.02
CA SER A 36 -61.43 8.50 -21.62
C SER A 36 -61.12 8.52 -20.10
N SER A 37 -60.44 9.58 -19.60
CA SER A 37 -60.28 9.99 -18.17
C SER A 37 -59.36 9.08 -17.30
N SER A 38 -58.50 9.55 -16.38
CA SER A 38 -58.45 10.79 -15.59
C SER A 38 -57.06 11.02 -14.95
N VAL A 39 -56.76 12.31 -14.82
CA VAL A 39 -55.86 13.09 -13.93
C VAL A 39 -55.18 12.42 -12.71
N SER A 40 -53.87 12.69 -12.60
CA SER A 40 -53.00 12.80 -11.41
C SER A 40 -52.72 11.57 -10.53
N HIS A 41 -51.43 11.27 -10.31
CA HIS A 41 -50.79 11.19 -8.98
C HIS A 41 -49.28 11.03 -9.16
N SER A 42 -48.56 12.15 -9.11
CA SER A 42 -47.10 12.21 -8.91
C SER A 42 -46.88 13.12 -7.70
N MET A 43 -46.82 12.53 -6.51
CA MET A 43 -46.30 13.10 -5.25
C MET A 43 -46.26 11.96 -4.21
N TYR A 44 -45.29 12.01 -3.29
CA TYR A 44 -44.79 10.98 -2.34
C TYR A 44 -43.67 10.09 -2.96
N ASN A 45 -42.40 10.17 -2.59
CA ASN A 45 -41.75 10.50 -1.32
C ASN A 45 -40.46 11.33 -1.52
N LYS A 46 -40.53 12.64 -1.25
CA LYS A 46 -39.40 13.48 -0.84
C LYS A 46 -39.83 14.19 0.44
N ARG A 47 -39.44 13.68 1.61
CA ARG A 47 -39.46 14.37 2.93
C ARG A 47 -38.95 13.42 4.01
N ARG A 48 -37.65 13.45 4.28
CA ARG A 48 -37.08 13.10 5.61
C ARG A 48 -35.62 13.54 5.70
N TRP A 49 -35.40 14.86 5.64
CA TRP A 49 -34.20 15.51 6.16
C TRP A 49 -34.65 16.85 6.78
N LEU A 50 -34.02 17.23 7.89
CA LEU A 50 -34.37 18.27 8.87
C LEU A 50 -35.35 17.86 9.97
N SER A 51 -34.81 17.40 11.11
CA SER A 51 -35.12 17.89 12.46
C SER A 51 -34.23 17.20 13.49
N MET A 52 -33.23 17.93 14.01
CA MET A 52 -32.72 17.94 15.40
C MET A 52 -31.20 18.14 15.46
N LEU A 53 -30.84 19.41 15.59
CA LEU A 53 -29.61 19.91 16.20
C LEU A 53 -29.92 20.21 17.68
N VAL A 54 -28.89 20.18 18.52
CA VAL A 54 -28.80 20.58 19.95
C VAL A 54 -29.02 19.45 20.97
N LEU A 55 -27.91 18.86 21.44
CA LEU A 55 -27.43 18.94 22.83
C LEU A 55 -26.10 18.18 22.97
N LEU A 56 -24.99 18.92 23.12
CA LEU A 56 -23.71 18.45 23.65
C LEU A 56 -23.63 18.95 25.10
N GLU A 57 -23.31 18.06 26.05
CA GLU A 57 -22.29 18.26 27.10
C GLU A 57 -22.17 17.02 28.06
N PRO A 58 -21.05 16.87 28.80
CA PRO A 58 -20.44 15.58 29.12
C PRO A 58 -20.75 15.06 30.53
N ARG A 59 -20.55 13.77 30.79
CA ARG A 59 -20.50 13.23 32.17
C ARG A 59 -19.31 12.31 32.40
N ILE A 60 -18.47 12.78 33.33
CA ILE A 60 -17.45 12.05 34.07
C ILE A 60 -18.08 11.51 35.39
N LEU A 61 -17.57 10.36 35.85
CA LEU A 61 -17.58 9.76 37.20
C LEU A 61 -18.75 8.87 37.70
N ASN A 62 -18.35 7.60 37.92
CA ASN A 62 -18.45 6.75 39.13
C ASN A 62 -19.72 6.00 39.57
N SER A 63 -19.41 4.76 40.00
CA SER A 63 -20.10 3.87 40.95
C SER A 63 -21.35 3.13 40.44
N ALA A 64 -21.73 1.95 40.91
CA ALA A 64 -21.10 0.78 41.53
C ALA A 64 -22.27 -0.20 41.75
N ALA A 65 -22.03 -1.49 41.55
CA ALA A 65 -22.70 -2.65 42.15
C ALA A 65 -24.23 -2.85 42.01
N VAL A 66 -24.62 -3.99 41.42
CA VAL A 66 -25.46 -5.12 41.91
C VAL A 66 -25.39 -6.17 40.79
N GLY A 67 -25.14 -7.48 40.91
CA GLY A 67 -25.03 -8.45 41.99
C GLY A 67 -25.46 -9.83 41.43
N GLY A 68 -24.73 -10.92 41.74
CA GLY A 68 -25.23 -12.31 41.60
C GLY A 68 -24.38 -13.29 40.75
N ALA A 69 -23.42 -13.98 41.40
CA ALA A 69 -23.32 -15.46 41.57
C ALA A 69 -22.69 -16.24 40.39
N SER A 70 -21.85 -17.28 40.52
CA SER A 70 -21.06 -17.91 41.61
C SER A 70 -20.29 -19.10 40.97
N ALA A 71 -19.00 -19.30 41.29
CA ALA A 71 -18.25 -20.59 41.41
C ALA A 71 -16.72 -20.33 41.28
N PHE A 72 -15.97 -20.19 42.36
CA PHE A 72 -15.20 -21.22 43.12
C PHE A 72 -13.97 -21.80 42.39
N VAL A 73 -12.75 -21.40 42.82
CA VAL A 73 -11.55 -22.23 43.16
C VAL A 73 -10.61 -21.35 44.04
N PRO A 74 -9.86 -21.90 45.05
CA PRO A 74 -9.37 -21.15 46.20
C PRO A 74 -7.84 -20.88 46.20
N HIS A 75 -7.41 -19.84 46.93
CA HIS A 75 -6.31 -19.96 47.91
C HIS A 75 -6.22 -18.73 48.85
N CYS A 76 -6.16 -19.03 50.15
CA CYS A 76 -5.76 -18.16 51.27
C CYS A 76 -4.29 -17.70 51.08
N SER A 77 -3.76 -16.62 51.69
CA SER A 77 -3.93 -16.14 53.07
C SER A 77 -3.46 -14.68 53.24
N TYR A 78 -4.03 -14.05 54.26
CA TYR A 78 -3.92 -12.68 54.76
C TYR A 78 -2.55 -12.25 55.35
N SER A 79 -2.26 -10.94 55.29
CA SER A 79 -2.12 -10.01 56.45
C SER A 79 -1.64 -8.63 55.95
N THR A 80 -2.52 -7.62 55.88
CA THR A 80 -2.78 -6.55 56.88
C THR A 80 -1.55 -5.73 57.33
N PHE A 81 -1.46 -4.45 56.96
CA PHE A 81 -1.59 -3.33 57.90
C PHE A 81 -1.71 -1.97 57.19
N SER A 82 -2.42 -1.07 57.88
CA SER A 82 -2.95 0.21 57.44
C SER A 82 -2.03 1.41 57.73
N SER A 83 -2.35 2.49 57.01
CA SER A 83 -2.45 3.89 57.46
C SER A 83 -1.22 4.74 57.79
N SER A 84 -1.19 5.87 57.06
CA SER A 84 -0.94 7.25 57.49
C SER A 84 0.47 7.85 57.32
N SER A 85 0.54 8.76 56.33
CA SER A 85 0.91 10.17 56.45
C SER A 85 2.25 10.51 57.12
N HIS A 86 3.22 11.01 56.35
CA HIS A 86 4.07 12.14 56.76
C HIS A 86 4.59 12.91 55.53
N ARG A 87 4.27 14.21 55.50
CA ARG A 87 4.84 15.22 54.60
C ARG A 87 6.33 15.40 54.90
N ARG A 88 7.16 15.57 53.87
CA ARG A 88 8.35 16.45 53.95
C ARG A 88 8.62 17.16 52.62
N SER A 89 8.52 18.48 52.69
CA SER A 89 8.99 19.47 51.74
C SER A 89 10.51 19.51 51.68
N PHE A 90 11.10 19.81 50.52
CA PHE A 90 12.42 20.43 50.44
C PHE A 90 12.42 21.57 49.43
N ALA A 91 12.75 22.75 49.95
CA ALA A 91 12.86 24.01 49.24
C ALA A 91 14.27 24.17 48.66
N PHE A 92 14.37 24.69 47.45
CA PHE A 92 15.60 25.27 46.90
C PHE A 92 15.65 26.76 47.28
N ARG A 93 16.70 27.17 47.99
CA ARG A 93 17.07 28.58 48.18
C ARG A 93 18.31 28.92 47.38
N SER A 94 18.24 30.08 46.76
CA SER A 94 19.24 30.88 46.09
C SER A 94 20.34 31.38 47.04
N ASN A 95 21.52 31.68 46.48
CA ASN A 95 22.39 32.75 46.96
C ASN A 95 23.16 33.37 45.79
N ILE A 96 22.95 34.68 45.64
CA ILE A 96 23.70 35.65 44.82
C ILE A 96 24.80 36.25 45.70
N HIS A 97 25.96 36.65 45.16
CA HIS A 97 26.65 37.89 45.55
C HIS A 97 27.65 38.36 44.47
N CYS A 98 27.56 39.65 44.14
CA CYS A 98 28.47 40.41 43.27
C CYS A 98 29.53 41.14 44.11
N HIS A 99 30.69 41.45 43.51
CA HIS A 99 31.37 42.74 43.69
C HIS A 99 32.39 43.02 42.57
N GLN A 100 32.46 44.30 42.20
CA GLN A 100 33.35 45.02 41.25
C GLN A 100 34.82 45.14 41.75
N PRO A 101 35.85 45.62 40.97
CA PRO A 101 35.94 47.01 40.48
C PRO A 101 36.69 47.28 39.13
N CYS A 102 36.69 48.56 38.71
CA CYS A 102 37.32 49.20 37.55
C CYS A 102 38.87 49.35 37.63
N ASN A 103 39.58 49.42 36.48
CA ASN A 103 40.13 50.66 35.85
C ASN A 103 41.34 50.44 34.89
N ASN A 104 41.25 51.07 33.71
CA ASN A 104 42.25 51.67 32.79
C ASN A 104 43.63 51.08 32.36
N ASN A 105 43.80 51.16 31.02
CA ASN A 105 44.91 51.70 30.20
C ASN A 105 46.13 50.87 29.75
N ASN A 106 46.37 51.03 28.42
CA ASN A 106 47.62 51.21 27.67
C ASN A 106 48.32 50.03 26.95
N ASN A 107 48.28 50.17 25.61
CA ASN A 107 49.38 50.21 24.63
C ASN A 107 50.28 49.00 24.31
N ASN A 108 50.26 48.72 22.99
CA ASN A 108 51.38 48.52 22.06
C ASN A 108 52.26 47.26 22.08
N SER A 109 52.20 46.60 20.91
CA SER A 109 53.31 46.23 20.00
C SER A 109 54.18 45.00 20.27
N SER A 110 54.34 44.27 19.16
CA SER A 110 55.53 43.59 18.63
C SER A 110 55.99 42.24 19.20
N SER A 111 55.80 41.24 18.33
CA SER A 111 56.83 40.36 17.77
C SER A 111 57.37 39.15 18.56
N SER A 112 57.42 38.03 17.82
CA SER A 112 58.46 36.98 17.80
C SER A 112 58.23 35.68 18.57
N ASN A 113 58.11 34.60 17.79
CA ASN A 113 58.60 33.22 17.99
C ASN A 113 58.54 32.58 19.39
N SER A 114 57.85 31.45 19.53
CA SER A 114 58.43 30.10 19.32
C SER A 114 57.45 29.00 19.75
N ASN A 115 57.66 27.82 19.15
CA ASN A 115 56.99 26.52 19.31
C ASN A 115 56.45 26.14 20.71
N ASN A 116 55.23 25.60 20.78
CA ASN A 116 54.98 24.20 21.16
C ASN A 116 53.49 23.80 21.22
N ASN A 117 53.20 22.66 20.60
CA ASN A 117 52.29 21.57 20.97
C ASN A 117 50.76 21.80 21.18
N ASN A 118 50.02 21.15 20.28
CA ASN A 118 48.96 20.15 20.52
C ASN A 118 47.96 20.39 21.67
N ASN A 119 46.75 20.82 21.30
CA ASN A 119 45.46 20.17 21.60
C ASN A 119 44.32 21.20 21.67
N SER A 120 43.67 21.51 20.54
CA SER A 120 42.31 22.07 20.52
C SER A 120 41.78 22.23 19.09
N ASN A 121 41.50 21.14 18.38
CA ASN A 121 40.75 21.18 17.11
C ASN A 121 39.74 20.03 17.06
N ILE A 122 38.74 20.06 17.93
CA ILE A 122 37.57 19.16 17.87
C ILE A 122 36.22 19.89 18.05
N VAL A 123 36.21 21.21 18.32
CA VAL A 123 34.95 21.93 18.61
C VAL A 123 34.48 22.86 17.47
N THR A 124 35.28 23.07 16.41
CA THR A 124 34.94 23.99 15.31
C THR A 124 34.46 23.33 14.01
N SER A 125 34.48 22.00 13.88
CA SER A 125 34.04 21.31 12.65
C SER A 125 32.57 20.86 12.65
N LEU A 126 31.89 20.91 13.81
CA LEU A 126 30.48 20.52 13.94
C LEU A 126 29.52 21.66 13.59
N SER A 127 29.89 22.93 13.85
CA SER A 127 29.05 24.09 13.46
C SER A 127 29.12 24.40 11.96
N THR A 128 30.25 24.17 11.29
CA THR A 128 30.40 24.46 9.86
C THR A 128 29.65 23.46 8.98
N ARG A 129 29.53 22.21 9.41
CA ARG A 129 28.82 21.15 8.68
C ARG A 129 27.30 21.25 8.79
N ALA A 130 26.80 21.73 9.93
CA ALA A 130 25.38 22.07 10.12
C ALA A 130 25.00 23.35 9.36
N MET A 131 25.88 24.35 9.29
CA MET A 131 25.62 25.54 8.48
C MET A 131 25.72 25.28 6.97
N SER A 132 26.60 24.38 6.51
CA SER A 132 26.71 24.07 5.07
C SER A 132 25.50 23.31 4.51
N THR A 133 24.81 22.52 5.34
CA THR A 133 23.54 21.85 4.96
C THR A 133 22.36 22.83 4.96
N VAL A 134 22.37 23.84 5.83
CA VAL A 134 21.33 24.88 5.86
C VAL A 134 21.46 25.84 4.68
N THR A 135 22.68 26.13 4.20
CA THR A 135 22.89 27.01 3.02
C THR A 135 22.65 26.34 1.67
N SER A 136 22.55 25.01 1.56
CA SER A 136 22.24 24.35 0.27
C SER A 136 20.74 24.28 -0.05
N ASN A 137 19.87 24.53 0.93
CA ASN A 137 18.41 24.41 0.78
C ASN A 137 17.70 25.71 0.36
N THR A 138 18.38 26.85 0.26
CA THR A 138 17.72 28.15 0.08
C THR A 138 17.22 28.45 -1.35
N ASN A 139 17.48 27.57 -2.33
CA ASN A 139 17.07 27.77 -3.74
C ASN A 139 16.10 26.71 -4.29
N ARG A 140 15.55 25.82 -3.46
CA ARG A 140 14.63 24.79 -3.93
C ARG A 140 13.18 25.28 -4.02
N SER A 141 12.52 24.95 -5.13
CA SER A 141 11.11 25.25 -5.31
C SER A 141 10.24 24.27 -4.52
N MET A 142 9.06 24.69 -4.10
CA MET A 142 8.10 23.79 -3.43
C MET A 142 7.73 22.58 -4.31
N LYS A 143 7.77 22.73 -5.64
CA LYS A 143 7.55 21.63 -6.59
C LYS A 143 8.68 20.59 -6.54
N GLN A 144 9.93 21.02 -6.41
CA GLN A 144 11.05 20.10 -6.21
C GLN A 144 10.94 19.35 -4.88
N ASP A 145 10.52 20.04 -3.82
CA ASP A 145 10.34 19.43 -2.50
C ASP A 145 9.20 18.39 -2.54
N ALA A 146 8.06 18.73 -3.15
CA ALA A 146 6.93 17.81 -3.30
C ALA A 146 7.30 16.55 -4.10
N LEU A 147 8.01 16.69 -5.23
CA LEU A 147 8.50 15.54 -6.00
C LEU A 147 9.48 14.67 -5.20
N GLN A 148 10.37 15.29 -4.43
CA GLN A 148 11.31 14.53 -3.60
C GLN A 148 10.57 13.73 -2.51
N ILE A 149 9.57 14.33 -1.86
CA ILE A 149 8.75 13.64 -0.86
C ILE A 149 8.01 12.45 -1.50
N ILE A 150 7.40 12.62 -2.68
CA ILE A 150 6.77 11.53 -3.41
C ILE A 150 7.77 10.43 -3.75
N HIS A 151 8.92 10.75 -4.34
CA HIS A 151 9.94 9.75 -4.66
C HIS A 151 10.43 8.99 -3.43
N LYS A 152 10.61 9.68 -2.29
CA LYS A 152 11.05 9.06 -1.04
C LYS A 152 10.00 8.13 -0.44
N SER A 153 8.73 8.48 -0.55
CA SER A 153 7.63 7.60 -0.16
C SER A 153 7.61 6.29 -0.95
N ILE A 154 7.79 6.37 -2.28
CA ILE A 154 7.85 5.19 -3.16
C ILE A 154 9.08 4.34 -2.87
N GLN A 155 10.26 4.97 -2.70
CA GLN A 155 11.51 4.26 -2.38
C GLN A 155 11.44 3.47 -1.07
N ALA A 156 10.70 3.97 -0.08
CA ALA A 156 10.57 3.32 1.23
C ALA A 156 9.80 2.00 1.17
N VAL A 157 9.04 1.76 0.10
CA VAL A 157 8.23 0.56 -0.12
C VAL A 157 8.71 -0.22 -1.34
N ASP A 158 9.98 -0.05 -1.73
CA ASP A 158 10.64 -0.92 -2.69
C ASP A 158 10.59 -2.37 -2.20
N PRO A 159 10.08 -3.35 -2.98
CA PRO A 159 9.82 -4.70 -2.48
C PRO A 159 11.11 -5.44 -2.11
N TYR A 160 12.18 -5.22 -2.86
CA TYR A 160 13.48 -5.85 -2.61
C TYR A 160 14.08 -5.34 -1.30
N ALA A 161 14.13 -4.01 -1.10
CA ALA A 161 14.62 -3.39 0.11
C ALA A 161 13.74 -3.72 1.34
N ALA A 162 12.41 -3.73 1.16
CA ALA A 162 11.44 -4.09 2.19
C ALA A 162 11.69 -5.51 2.72
N VAL A 163 11.89 -6.49 1.82
CA VAL A 163 12.24 -7.86 2.22
C VAL A 163 13.59 -7.88 2.95
N LYS A 164 14.63 -7.22 2.46
CA LYS A 164 15.96 -7.23 3.13
C LYS A 164 15.97 -6.55 4.50
N ALA A 165 15.07 -5.61 4.75
CA ALA A 165 14.92 -4.99 6.05
C ALA A 165 14.34 -5.97 7.09
N HIS A 166 13.38 -6.79 6.66
CA HIS A 166 12.62 -7.70 7.52
C HIS A 166 13.14 -9.14 7.52
N LEU A 167 13.92 -9.54 6.52
CA LEU A 167 14.51 -10.86 6.40
C LEU A 167 16.02 -10.71 6.29
N ARG A 168 16.74 -11.09 7.35
CA ARG A 168 18.20 -10.95 7.40
C ARG A 168 18.85 -12.17 8.00
N LEU A 169 19.86 -12.70 7.34
CA LEU A 169 20.73 -13.71 7.92
C LEU A 169 21.74 -13.07 8.88
N VAL A 170 21.81 -13.60 10.10
CA VAL A 170 22.71 -13.18 11.18
C VAL A 170 23.62 -14.35 11.51
N ASP A 171 24.92 -14.09 11.62
CA ASP A 171 25.95 -15.09 11.97
C ASP A 171 25.88 -16.39 11.13
N ASP A 172 25.58 -16.26 9.84
CA ASP A 172 25.47 -17.33 8.84
C ASP A 172 24.51 -18.48 9.19
N THR A 173 23.66 -18.31 10.21
CA THR A 173 22.86 -19.42 10.76
C THR A 173 21.50 -19.00 11.28
N LEU A 174 21.34 -17.76 11.72
CA LEU A 174 20.09 -17.28 12.29
C LEU A 174 19.40 -16.35 11.31
N LEU A 175 18.31 -16.80 10.71
CA LEU A 175 17.44 -15.99 9.88
C LEU A 175 16.51 -15.18 10.79
N ARG A 176 16.75 -13.88 10.85
CA ARG A 176 15.87 -12.91 11.49
C ARG A 176 14.70 -12.60 10.57
N VAL A 177 13.48 -12.64 11.11
CA VAL A 177 12.21 -12.39 10.43
C VAL A 177 11.42 -11.35 11.22
N GLY A 178 11.07 -10.23 10.59
CA GLY A 178 10.36 -9.10 11.20
C GLY A 178 11.28 -8.00 11.74
N GLU A 179 10.69 -6.98 12.38
CA GLU A 179 11.43 -5.90 13.02
C GLU A 179 11.99 -6.28 14.40
N GLU A 180 13.06 -5.61 14.82
CA GLU A 180 13.74 -5.83 16.11
C GLU A 180 12.88 -5.43 17.33
N LYS A 181 11.80 -4.66 17.12
CA LYS A 181 10.93 -4.11 18.17
C LYS A 181 9.59 -4.83 18.31
N ASP A 182 9.31 -5.87 17.53
CA ASP A 182 8.07 -6.67 17.66
C ASP A 182 8.10 -7.55 18.92
N THR A 183 8.00 -6.91 20.08
CA THR A 183 7.90 -7.57 21.39
C THR A 183 6.45 -7.75 21.85
N ALA A 184 5.47 -7.25 21.08
CA ALA A 184 4.06 -7.26 21.45
C ALA A 184 3.30 -8.53 21.00
N THR A 185 3.81 -9.24 19.99
CA THR A 185 3.34 -10.55 19.55
C THR A 185 4.48 -11.53 19.74
N ALA A 186 4.28 -12.56 20.56
CA ALA A 186 5.27 -13.59 20.86
C ALA A 186 5.52 -14.54 19.67
N THR A 187 5.90 -13.99 18.52
CA THR A 187 6.31 -14.73 17.33
C THR A 187 7.81 -14.96 17.36
N LYS A 188 8.23 -16.17 17.02
CA LYS A 188 9.63 -16.56 16.92
C LYS A 188 10.31 -15.71 15.82
N SER A 189 11.05 -14.67 16.19
CA SER A 189 11.70 -13.77 15.22
C SER A 189 13.00 -14.31 14.62
N TYR A 190 13.51 -15.44 15.13
CA TYR A 190 14.77 -16.03 14.70
C TYR A 190 14.61 -17.51 14.41
N TYR A 191 15.11 -17.92 13.25
CA TYR A 191 15.10 -19.30 12.79
C TYR A 191 16.52 -19.77 12.53
N ASN A 192 16.91 -20.90 13.13
CA ASN A 192 18.18 -21.52 12.80
C ASN A 192 18.04 -22.24 11.46
N ILE A 193 18.58 -21.66 10.38
CA ILE A 193 18.42 -22.21 9.03
C ILE A 193 19.04 -23.60 8.87
N LYS A 194 20.00 -23.96 9.74
CA LYS A 194 20.64 -25.29 9.75
C LYS A 194 19.72 -26.40 10.25
N GLU A 195 18.56 -26.07 10.82
CA GLU A 195 17.53 -27.06 11.19
C GLU A 195 16.72 -27.57 9.98
N TYR A 196 16.87 -26.92 8.82
CA TYR A 196 16.10 -27.20 7.62
C TYR A 196 17.01 -27.71 6.50
N ASP A 197 16.69 -28.89 5.96
CA ASP A 197 17.38 -29.47 4.80
C ASP A 197 17.04 -28.71 3.51
N LYS A 198 15.83 -28.11 3.47
CA LYS A 198 15.27 -27.48 2.27
C LYS A 198 14.62 -26.14 2.59
N ILE A 199 14.79 -25.18 1.69
CA ILE A 199 14.03 -23.93 1.66
C ILE A 199 13.25 -23.87 0.34
N VAL A 200 11.92 -23.76 0.46
CA VAL A 200 11.02 -23.59 -0.67
C VAL A 200 10.53 -22.14 -0.71
N VAL A 201 10.79 -21.43 -1.80
CA VAL A 201 10.35 -20.05 -2.00
C VAL A 201 9.11 -20.05 -2.91
N ILE A 202 7.98 -19.58 -2.41
CA ILE A 202 6.77 -19.39 -3.20
C ILE A 202 6.46 -17.90 -3.26
N ALA A 203 6.41 -17.30 -4.44
CA ALA A 203 6.12 -15.89 -4.57
C ALA A 203 5.01 -15.66 -5.60
N PHE A 204 4.04 -14.79 -5.30
CA PHE A 204 3.01 -14.42 -6.27
C PHE A 204 2.49 -13.00 -6.05
N GLY A 205 2.28 -12.28 -7.17
CA GLY A 205 1.90 -10.87 -7.16
C GLY A 205 2.72 -10.04 -8.16
N LYS A 206 2.41 -8.74 -8.30
CA LYS A 206 3.13 -7.81 -9.17
C LYS A 206 4.60 -7.59 -8.76
N ALA A 207 4.91 -7.67 -7.47
CA ALA A 207 6.23 -7.45 -6.90
C ALA A 207 6.94 -8.77 -6.49
N SER A 208 6.39 -9.92 -6.87
CA SER A 208 6.84 -11.23 -6.40
C SER A 208 8.28 -11.56 -6.81
N SER A 209 8.71 -11.16 -8.00
CA SER A 209 10.07 -11.40 -8.51
C SER A 209 11.13 -10.67 -7.69
N ALA A 210 10.92 -9.38 -7.43
CA ALA A 210 11.79 -8.56 -6.59
C ALA A 210 11.86 -9.10 -5.14
N MET A 211 10.71 -9.45 -4.56
CA MET A 211 10.64 -10.03 -3.21
C MET A 211 11.37 -11.38 -3.14
N ALA A 212 11.10 -12.30 -4.06
CA ALA A 212 11.74 -13.62 -4.11
C ALA A 212 13.26 -13.49 -4.33
N THR A 213 13.68 -12.55 -5.17
CA THR A 213 15.11 -12.26 -5.42
C THR A 213 15.80 -11.81 -4.14
N ALA A 214 15.17 -10.92 -3.35
CA ALA A 214 15.69 -10.53 -2.05
C ALA A 214 15.81 -11.71 -1.09
N VAL A 215 14.83 -12.61 -1.06
CA VAL A 215 14.85 -13.82 -0.23
C VAL A 215 16.05 -14.71 -0.60
N VAL A 216 16.18 -15.12 -1.86
CA VAL A 216 17.24 -16.07 -2.26
C VAL A 216 18.64 -15.47 -2.07
N GLN A 217 18.80 -14.16 -2.29
CA GLN A 217 20.08 -13.50 -2.05
C GLN A 217 20.44 -13.42 -0.56
N GLN A 218 19.47 -13.18 0.33
CA GLN A 218 19.71 -13.22 1.78
C GLN A 218 20.09 -14.63 2.28
N LEU A 219 19.64 -15.67 1.58
CA LEU A 219 20.02 -17.06 1.87
C LEU A 219 21.39 -17.43 1.24
N SER A 220 21.87 -16.68 0.26
CA SER A 220 23.11 -16.94 -0.47
C SER A 220 24.39 -16.42 0.22
N ASP A 221 24.26 -15.46 1.12
CA ASP A 221 25.38 -14.97 1.93
C ASP A 221 26.03 -16.11 2.74
N THR A 222 25.31 -17.21 2.96
CA THR A 222 25.80 -18.46 3.56
C THR A 222 26.68 -19.34 2.66
N THR A 223 26.59 -19.22 1.34
CA THR A 223 27.15 -20.20 0.39
C THR A 223 28.48 -19.74 -0.23
N THR A 224 28.80 -18.45 -0.13
CA THR A 224 29.95 -17.86 -0.84
C THR A 224 31.24 -17.82 -0.02
N SER A 225 31.24 -18.32 1.23
CA SER A 225 32.46 -18.40 2.07
C SER A 225 33.26 -19.71 1.91
N THR A 226 32.83 -20.60 1.00
CA THR A 226 33.57 -21.84 0.67
C THR A 226 33.84 -21.91 -0.82
N THR A 227 34.90 -21.23 -1.27
CA THR A 227 35.91 -21.75 -2.21
C THR A 227 36.90 -20.63 -2.50
N THR A 228 38.02 -20.57 -1.76
CA THR A 228 39.39 -20.37 -2.26
C THR A 228 40.34 -20.34 -1.06
N THR A 229 40.67 -21.48 -0.45
CA THR A 229 41.98 -21.61 0.21
C THR A 229 42.46 -23.06 0.17
N THR A 230 43.68 -23.17 -0.29
CA THR A 230 44.52 -24.33 -0.55
C THR A 230 44.64 -25.30 0.63
N THR A 231 44.46 -26.58 0.34
CA THR A 231 45.06 -27.79 0.92
C THR A 231 45.77 -27.66 2.28
N THR A 232 45.19 -28.19 3.36
CA THR A 232 45.88 -29.11 4.30
C THR A 232 44.90 -29.87 5.20
N THR A 233 45.18 -31.16 5.36
CA THR A 233 44.49 -32.20 6.14
C THR A 233 44.39 -31.90 7.63
N THR A 234 43.20 -32.08 8.23
CA THR A 234 42.97 -32.83 9.48
C THR A 234 41.46 -33.00 9.75
N SER A 235 41.11 -34.15 10.28
CA SER A 235 39.77 -34.71 10.45
C SER A 235 38.95 -34.10 11.60
N SER A 236 37.63 -34.20 11.45
CA SER A 236 36.53 -34.14 12.44
C SER A 236 35.84 -32.78 12.70
N SER A 237 34.77 -32.50 11.94
CA SER A 237 33.47 -32.06 12.47
C SER A 237 32.45 -31.84 11.33
N LYS A 238 31.43 -32.71 11.27
CA LYS A 238 30.14 -32.63 10.54
C LYS A 238 30.15 -32.02 9.12
N GLU A 239 30.00 -32.89 8.13
CA GLU A 239 29.62 -32.56 6.75
C GLU A 239 28.47 -31.53 6.72
N GLN A 240 28.75 -30.34 6.21
CA GLN A 240 27.73 -29.39 5.76
C GLN A 240 26.99 -30.03 4.58
N ARG A 241 25.75 -30.47 4.78
CA ARG A 241 24.85 -30.71 3.65
C ARG A 241 24.50 -29.35 3.07
N PRO A 242 24.68 -29.11 1.76
CA PRO A 242 24.23 -27.87 1.15
C PRO A 242 22.71 -27.80 1.28
N GLN A 243 22.22 -26.74 1.93
CA GLN A 243 20.79 -26.47 2.05
C GLN A 243 20.21 -26.25 0.65
N GLU A 244 19.25 -27.07 0.25
CA GLU A 244 18.67 -27.01 -1.08
C GLU A 244 17.63 -25.89 -1.12
N THR A 245 17.83 -24.89 -1.99
CA THR A 245 16.85 -23.84 -2.25
C THR A 245 16.21 -24.08 -3.61
N MET A 246 14.89 -23.93 -3.68
CA MET A 246 14.07 -24.05 -4.88
C MET A 246 12.78 -23.25 -4.74
N GLY A 247 12.05 -23.04 -5.84
CA GLY A 247 10.85 -22.23 -5.75
C GLY A 247 10.01 -22.07 -7.02
N VAL A 248 8.86 -21.42 -6.84
CA VAL A 248 8.00 -20.91 -7.91
C VAL A 248 7.69 -19.44 -7.63
N CYS A 249 8.01 -18.59 -8.59
CA CYS A 249 7.69 -17.17 -8.58
C CYS A 249 6.69 -16.89 -9.71
N ILE A 250 5.51 -16.38 -9.37
CA ILE A 250 4.43 -16.07 -10.29
C ILE A 250 4.28 -14.55 -10.37
N CYS A 251 4.48 -13.96 -11.55
CA CYS A 251 4.40 -12.51 -11.74
C CYS A 251 3.51 -12.15 -12.94
N LYS A 252 3.14 -10.87 -13.03
CA LYS A 252 2.44 -10.36 -14.21
C LYS A 252 3.41 -10.30 -15.39
N ASP A 253 2.89 -10.46 -16.61
CA ASP A 253 3.63 -10.28 -17.86
C ASP A 253 4.53 -9.03 -17.83
N GLY A 254 5.82 -9.21 -18.06
CA GLY A 254 6.84 -8.16 -18.14
C GLY A 254 7.20 -7.50 -16.81
N HIS A 255 6.77 -8.03 -15.66
CA HIS A 255 7.11 -7.48 -14.35
C HIS A 255 8.41 -8.05 -13.76
N ALA A 256 8.85 -9.22 -14.20
CA ALA A 256 10.16 -9.75 -13.81
C ALA A 256 11.26 -9.22 -14.72
N THR A 257 12.32 -8.64 -14.12
CA THR A 257 13.50 -8.22 -14.90
C THR A 257 14.33 -9.43 -15.32
N LYS A 258 15.17 -9.27 -16.34
CA LYS A 258 16.07 -10.35 -16.78
C LYS A 258 17.05 -10.75 -15.69
N GLU A 259 17.49 -9.78 -14.91
CA GLU A 259 18.39 -9.94 -13.77
C GLU A 259 17.72 -10.72 -12.63
N GLU A 260 16.45 -10.42 -12.33
CA GLU A 260 15.65 -11.18 -11.35
C GLU A 260 15.44 -12.62 -11.80
N ILE A 261 15.06 -12.84 -13.07
CA ILE A 261 14.86 -14.19 -13.63
C ILE A 261 16.16 -14.99 -13.52
N SER A 262 17.28 -14.44 -14.00
CA SER A 262 18.57 -15.12 -13.93
C SER A 262 19.01 -15.41 -12.50
N THR A 263 18.69 -14.53 -11.55
CA THR A 263 19.01 -14.75 -10.14
C THR A 263 18.17 -15.89 -9.59
N LEU A 264 16.86 -15.87 -9.78
CA LEU A 264 15.94 -16.89 -9.28
C LEU A 264 16.24 -18.28 -9.87
N GLU A 265 16.52 -18.36 -11.17
CA GLU A 265 16.87 -19.62 -11.85
C GLU A 265 18.17 -20.24 -11.28
N ALA A 266 19.14 -19.41 -10.87
CA ALA A 266 20.36 -19.88 -10.22
C ALA A 266 20.12 -20.56 -8.86
N PHE A 267 18.97 -20.27 -8.22
CA PHE A 267 18.50 -20.92 -6.99
C PHE A 267 17.36 -21.92 -7.26
N HIS A 268 17.27 -22.46 -8.48
CA HIS A 268 16.23 -23.42 -8.89
C HIS A 268 14.80 -22.91 -8.64
N CYS A 269 14.60 -21.59 -8.69
CA CYS A 269 13.31 -20.95 -8.60
C CYS A 269 12.80 -20.63 -10.00
N SER A 270 11.72 -21.30 -10.41
CA SER A 270 11.08 -21.04 -11.71
C SER A 270 10.31 -19.72 -11.68
N VAL A 271 10.42 -18.92 -12.75
CA VAL A 271 9.64 -17.69 -12.93
C VAL A 271 8.55 -17.94 -13.98
N LEU A 272 7.29 -17.76 -13.59
CA LEU A 272 6.11 -18.01 -14.42
C LEU A 272 5.30 -16.72 -14.55
N GLU A 273 5.16 -16.23 -15.78
CA GLU A 273 4.36 -15.05 -16.08
C GLU A 273 2.91 -15.41 -16.41
N ALA A 274 1.96 -14.64 -15.88
CA ALA A 274 0.54 -14.84 -16.07
C ALA A 274 -0.26 -13.53 -16.20
N SER A 275 -1.52 -13.64 -16.64
CA SER A 275 -2.39 -12.49 -16.87
C SER A 275 -2.93 -11.87 -15.57
N HIS A 276 -3.05 -10.54 -15.56
CA HIS A 276 -3.69 -9.75 -14.52
C HIS A 276 -4.29 -8.49 -15.16
N PRO A 277 -5.54 -8.08 -14.83
CA PRO A 277 -6.29 -8.42 -13.61
C PRO A 277 -7.19 -9.67 -13.71
N VAL A 278 -7.44 -10.17 -14.92
CA VAL A 278 -8.25 -11.39 -15.11
C VAL A 278 -7.31 -12.60 -15.24
N PRO A 279 -7.51 -13.65 -14.42
CA PRO A 279 -6.68 -14.86 -14.47
C PRO A 279 -6.86 -15.60 -15.80
N ASP A 280 -5.79 -16.22 -16.27
CA ASP A 280 -5.74 -17.07 -17.48
C ASP A 280 -5.22 -18.48 -17.17
N GLU A 281 -5.13 -19.36 -18.18
CA GLU A 281 -4.65 -20.74 -18.00
C GLU A 281 -3.22 -20.80 -17.45
N ARG A 282 -2.39 -19.78 -17.74
CA ARG A 282 -1.04 -19.66 -17.17
C ARG A 282 -1.10 -19.41 -15.66
N SER A 283 -2.06 -18.63 -15.19
CA SER A 283 -2.33 -18.41 -13.77
C SER A 283 -2.70 -19.72 -13.06
N ALA A 284 -3.57 -20.52 -13.67
CA ALA A 284 -3.97 -21.83 -13.14
C ALA A 284 -2.85 -22.87 -13.14
N PHE A 285 -2.04 -22.89 -14.21
CA PHE A 285 -0.85 -23.72 -14.31
C PHE A 285 0.19 -23.31 -13.25
N ALA A 286 0.51 -22.03 -13.13
CA ALA A 286 1.51 -21.55 -12.19
C ALA A 286 1.10 -21.80 -10.73
N ALA A 287 -0.18 -21.59 -10.39
CA ALA A 287 -0.72 -21.92 -9.08
C ALA A 287 -0.65 -23.43 -8.79
N GLN A 288 -0.90 -24.29 -9.79
CA GLN A 288 -0.73 -25.74 -9.66
C GLN A 288 0.73 -26.09 -9.32
N GLN A 289 1.69 -25.57 -10.08
CA GLN A 289 3.12 -25.83 -9.86
C GLN A 289 3.57 -25.43 -8.45
N ALA A 290 3.13 -24.27 -7.97
CA ALA A 290 3.44 -23.81 -6.62
C ALA A 290 2.82 -24.70 -5.53
N LEU A 291 1.56 -25.12 -5.69
CA LEU A 291 0.88 -26.03 -4.76
C LEU A 291 1.54 -27.42 -4.73
N GLU A 292 1.87 -27.98 -5.89
CA GLU A 292 2.56 -29.27 -5.99
C GLU A 292 3.95 -29.21 -5.36
N MET A 293 4.70 -28.13 -5.57
CA MET A 293 6.03 -27.95 -4.99
C MET A 293 5.99 -27.96 -3.46
N VAL A 294 5.08 -27.18 -2.84
CA VAL A 294 4.99 -27.17 -1.37
C VAL A 294 4.51 -28.52 -0.82
N GLN A 295 3.59 -29.20 -1.51
CA GLN A 295 3.08 -30.51 -1.08
C GLN A 295 4.15 -31.61 -1.18
N GLN A 296 4.90 -31.62 -2.28
CA GLN A 296 5.96 -32.61 -2.51
C GLN A 296 7.10 -32.49 -1.49
N HIS A 297 7.36 -31.27 -1.01
CA HIS A 297 8.45 -30.99 -0.07
C HIS A 297 7.99 -30.78 1.37
N ALA A 298 6.70 -30.97 1.67
CA ALA A 298 6.14 -30.75 3.00
C ALA A 298 6.77 -31.68 4.05
N SER A 299 7.51 -31.09 5.00
CA SER A 299 8.25 -31.84 6.02
C SER A 299 8.64 -30.92 7.19
N PRO A 300 8.77 -31.43 8.44
CA PRO A 300 9.29 -30.62 9.54
C PRO A 300 10.73 -30.09 9.31
N GLN A 301 11.48 -30.69 8.38
CA GLN A 301 12.82 -30.25 7.95
C GLN A 301 12.78 -29.29 6.74
N THR A 302 11.60 -28.83 6.33
CA THR A 302 11.44 -27.85 5.25
C THR A 302 10.98 -26.51 5.84
N MET A 303 11.59 -25.43 5.35
CA MET A 303 11.08 -24.06 5.53
C MET A 303 10.46 -23.59 4.23
N VAL A 304 9.25 -23.04 4.30
CA VAL A 304 8.59 -22.36 3.19
C VAL A 304 8.61 -20.87 3.45
N ILE A 305 9.18 -20.09 2.52
CA ILE A 305 9.11 -18.63 2.54
C ILE A 305 8.17 -18.19 1.42
N CYS A 306 7.01 -17.68 1.81
CA CYS A 306 5.96 -17.22 0.90
C CYS A 306 6.02 -15.69 0.76
N CYS A 307 6.16 -15.16 -0.46
CA CYS A 307 6.08 -13.72 -0.74
C CYS A 307 4.77 -13.39 -1.44
N ILE A 308 3.98 -12.48 -0.87
CA ILE A 308 2.68 -12.09 -1.39
C ILE A 308 2.68 -10.59 -1.63
N SER A 309 2.27 -10.19 -2.83
CA SER A 309 2.02 -8.77 -3.13
C SER A 309 0.69 -8.59 -3.87
N GLY A 310 0.35 -7.33 -4.15
CA GLY A 310 -0.79 -6.96 -4.97
C GLY A 310 -0.94 -7.75 -6.27
N GLY A 311 -2.19 -8.02 -6.66
CA GLY A 311 -2.54 -8.86 -7.81
C GLY A 311 -2.46 -10.38 -7.60
N GLY A 312 -2.07 -10.83 -6.39
CA GLY A 312 -1.96 -12.24 -6.06
C GLY A 312 -3.24 -13.05 -6.29
N SER A 313 -4.43 -12.47 -6.13
CA SER A 313 -5.69 -13.19 -6.32
C SER A 313 -5.93 -13.66 -7.75
N ALA A 314 -5.42 -12.94 -8.76
CA ALA A 314 -5.51 -13.34 -10.17
C ALA A 314 -4.33 -14.23 -10.57
N LEU A 315 -3.11 -13.86 -10.17
CA LEU A 315 -1.89 -14.59 -10.56
C LEU A 315 -1.82 -15.99 -9.93
N PHE A 316 -2.28 -16.13 -8.67
CA PHE A 316 -2.36 -17.41 -7.96
C PHE A 316 -3.83 -17.88 -7.91
N CYS A 317 -4.30 -18.39 -9.06
CA CYS A 317 -5.69 -18.78 -9.27
C CYS A 317 -5.82 -20.24 -9.70
N LYS A 318 -6.06 -21.16 -8.74
CA LYS A 318 -6.29 -22.58 -9.05
C LYS A 318 -7.72 -22.98 -8.68
N PRO A 319 -8.59 -23.30 -9.66
CA PRO A 319 -9.94 -23.79 -9.38
C PRO A 319 -9.96 -25.06 -8.54
N GLN A 320 -10.98 -25.18 -7.68
CA GLN A 320 -11.27 -26.41 -6.96
C GLN A 320 -11.55 -27.59 -7.90
N VAL A 321 -11.36 -28.80 -7.38
CA VAL A 321 -11.68 -30.01 -8.14
C VAL A 321 -13.16 -29.99 -8.53
N GLY A 322 -13.45 -30.13 -9.83
CA GLY A 322 -14.80 -30.05 -10.38
C GLY A 322 -15.17 -28.68 -10.96
N LEU A 323 -14.33 -27.65 -10.77
CA LEU A 323 -14.48 -26.33 -11.39
C LEU A 323 -13.44 -26.11 -12.49
N THR A 324 -13.82 -25.34 -13.49
CA THR A 324 -12.93 -24.83 -14.54
C THR A 324 -12.49 -23.40 -14.23
N LEU A 325 -11.46 -22.91 -14.93
CA LEU A 325 -11.09 -21.50 -14.85
C LEU A 325 -12.23 -20.58 -15.34
N HIS A 326 -12.94 -21.02 -16.37
CA HIS A 326 -14.07 -20.28 -16.92
C HIS A 326 -15.19 -20.09 -15.88
N ASP A 327 -15.51 -21.13 -15.09
CA ASP A 327 -16.49 -21.02 -14.00
C ASP A 327 -16.10 -19.93 -12.99
N LEU A 328 -14.80 -19.79 -12.68
CA LEU A 328 -14.31 -18.74 -11.78
C LEU A 328 -14.39 -17.34 -12.41
N GLN A 329 -14.12 -17.23 -13.71
CA GLN A 329 -14.21 -15.97 -14.45
C GLN A 329 -15.65 -15.46 -14.50
N GLU A 330 -16.60 -16.32 -14.90
CA GLU A 330 -18.04 -15.99 -14.92
C GLU A 330 -18.55 -15.65 -13.52
N THR A 331 -18.13 -16.41 -12.51
CA THR A 331 -18.47 -16.10 -11.12
C THR A 331 -17.93 -14.72 -10.73
N ASN A 332 -16.66 -14.41 -11.00
CA ASN A 332 -16.07 -13.13 -10.63
C ASN A 332 -16.77 -11.94 -11.32
N GLU A 333 -17.17 -12.10 -12.59
CA GLU A 333 -17.97 -11.10 -13.31
C GLU A 333 -19.33 -10.89 -12.64
N ALA A 334 -20.07 -11.96 -12.33
CA ALA A 334 -21.35 -11.88 -11.63
C ALA A 334 -21.24 -11.25 -10.23
N LEU A 335 -20.15 -11.51 -9.50
CA LEU A 335 -19.88 -10.90 -8.20
C LEU A 335 -19.61 -9.40 -8.33
N LEU A 336 -18.82 -8.97 -9.33
CA LEU A 336 -18.57 -7.53 -9.59
C LEU A 336 -19.85 -6.80 -9.98
N ASP A 337 -20.64 -7.37 -10.90
CA ASP A 337 -21.90 -6.79 -11.37
C ASP A 337 -22.96 -6.64 -10.27
N SER A 338 -22.84 -7.41 -9.19
CA SER A 338 -23.73 -7.32 -8.04
C SER A 338 -23.53 -6.07 -7.18
N GLY A 339 -22.37 -5.39 -7.34
CA GLY A 339 -21.98 -4.26 -6.49
C GLY A 339 -21.70 -4.65 -5.03
N MET A 340 -21.40 -5.93 -4.77
CA MET A 340 -21.05 -6.40 -3.42
C MET A 340 -19.72 -5.87 -2.94
N THR A 341 -19.52 -5.93 -1.61
CA THR A 341 -18.25 -5.54 -1.00
C THR A 341 -17.14 -6.54 -1.36
N ILE A 342 -15.88 -6.09 -1.36
CA ILE A 342 -14.73 -6.98 -1.58
C ILE A 342 -14.64 -8.06 -0.50
N GLN A 343 -15.07 -7.75 0.72
CA GLN A 343 -15.15 -8.69 1.83
C GLN A 343 -16.12 -9.84 1.50
N ASP A 344 -17.35 -9.51 1.09
CA ASP A 344 -18.36 -10.50 0.71
C ASP A 344 -17.91 -11.33 -0.50
N MET A 345 -17.31 -10.67 -1.50
CA MET A 345 -16.79 -11.35 -2.68
C MET A 345 -15.71 -12.39 -2.31
N ASN A 346 -14.79 -12.03 -1.41
CA ASN A 346 -13.73 -12.93 -0.96
C ASN A 346 -14.26 -14.11 -0.14
N VAL A 347 -15.36 -13.96 0.60
CA VAL A 347 -16.02 -15.09 1.27
C VAL A 347 -16.41 -16.17 0.25
N ILE A 348 -16.96 -15.80 -0.90
CA ILE A 348 -17.30 -16.77 -1.94
C ILE A 348 -16.02 -17.32 -2.60
N ARG A 349 -15.12 -16.44 -3.05
CA ARG A 349 -13.91 -16.83 -3.81
C ARG A 349 -12.98 -17.79 -3.05
N LYS A 350 -12.82 -17.61 -1.74
CA LYS A 350 -11.97 -18.48 -0.90
C LYS A 350 -12.37 -19.97 -0.98
N ARG A 351 -13.63 -20.26 -1.29
CA ARG A 351 -14.17 -21.63 -1.37
C ARG A 351 -13.98 -22.28 -2.72
N LEU A 352 -13.93 -21.48 -3.79
CA LEU A 352 -13.87 -21.96 -5.16
C LEU A 352 -12.44 -22.27 -5.63
N GLU A 353 -11.43 -21.96 -4.81
CA GLU A 353 -10.02 -22.08 -5.19
C GLU A 353 -9.19 -22.94 -4.22
N GLN A 354 -8.16 -23.61 -4.73
CA GLN A 354 -7.35 -24.57 -3.96
C GLN A 354 -6.29 -23.94 -3.04
N GLY A 355 -5.87 -22.71 -3.32
CA GLY A 355 -4.80 -22.04 -2.57
C GLY A 355 -5.26 -20.98 -1.57
N LYS A 356 -6.50 -20.50 -1.69
CA LYS A 356 -7.04 -19.37 -0.90
C LYS A 356 -7.61 -19.82 0.45
N GLY A 357 -7.91 -18.87 1.35
CA GLY A 357 -8.55 -19.17 2.65
C GLY A 357 -7.76 -20.14 3.52
N GLY A 358 -6.45 -19.92 3.67
CA GLY A 358 -5.54 -20.75 4.47
C GLY A 358 -5.13 -22.08 3.81
N ARG A 359 -5.66 -22.41 2.62
CA ARG A 359 -5.39 -23.70 1.98
C ARG A 359 -3.95 -23.84 1.50
N LEU A 360 -3.26 -22.76 1.11
CA LEU A 360 -1.82 -22.81 0.83
C LEU A 360 -1.02 -23.09 2.11
N ALA A 361 -1.37 -22.47 3.25
CA ALA A 361 -0.76 -22.84 4.52
C ALA A 361 -0.94 -24.33 4.78
N ARG A 362 -2.16 -24.87 4.65
CA ARG A 362 -2.42 -26.30 4.82
C ARG A 362 -1.57 -27.17 3.88
N ALA A 363 -1.34 -26.74 2.64
CA ALA A 363 -0.49 -27.45 1.68
C ALA A 363 0.99 -27.48 2.11
N CYS A 364 1.45 -26.51 2.90
CA CYS A 364 2.81 -26.46 3.44
C CYS A 364 3.01 -27.36 4.67
N HIS A 365 1.95 -27.69 5.42
CA HIS A 365 2.04 -28.46 6.65
C HIS A 365 2.64 -29.86 6.41
N PRO A 366 3.62 -30.34 7.21
CA PRO A 366 4.06 -29.83 8.52
C PRO A 366 5.33 -28.94 8.50
N SER A 367 5.58 -28.24 7.39
CA SER A 367 6.74 -27.34 7.25
C SER A 367 6.58 -26.04 8.04
N GLN A 368 7.71 -25.42 8.40
CA GLN A 368 7.70 -24.05 8.91
C GLN A 368 7.32 -23.08 7.78
N LEU A 369 6.29 -22.25 7.99
CA LEU A 369 5.85 -21.24 7.02
C LEU A 369 6.18 -19.83 7.50
N ILE A 370 6.81 -19.04 6.64
CA ILE A 370 7.03 -17.60 6.83
C ILE A 370 6.41 -16.89 5.63
N THR A 371 5.46 -16.00 5.85
CA THR A 371 4.82 -15.20 4.80
C THR A 371 5.29 -13.75 4.92
N LEU A 372 5.85 -13.21 3.84
CA LEU A 372 6.21 -11.80 3.70
C LEU A 372 5.18 -11.12 2.79
N VAL A 373 4.52 -10.08 3.30
CA VAL A 373 3.40 -9.43 2.61
C VAL A 373 3.76 -7.98 2.27
N LEU A 374 3.61 -7.62 1.00
CA LEU A 374 3.58 -6.23 0.54
C LEU A 374 2.12 -5.88 0.21
N SER A 375 1.48 -5.11 1.09
CA SER A 375 0.03 -4.87 1.03
C SER A 375 -0.32 -3.70 0.10
N ASP A 376 -1.19 -3.98 -0.88
CA ASP A 376 -1.88 -2.98 -1.70
C ASP A 376 -3.33 -2.74 -1.24
N VAL A 377 -3.73 -3.27 -0.08
CA VAL A 377 -5.09 -3.14 0.46
C VAL A 377 -5.06 -2.21 1.66
N LEU A 378 -5.89 -1.17 1.64
CA LEU A 378 -5.99 -0.21 2.74
C LEU A 378 -6.38 -0.90 4.05
N GLY A 379 -5.67 -0.54 5.13
CA GLY A 379 -5.85 -1.13 6.46
C GLY A 379 -5.21 -2.50 6.66
N ASP A 380 -4.57 -3.05 5.63
CA ASP A 380 -3.79 -4.29 5.67
C ASP A 380 -4.50 -5.55 6.22
N PRO A 381 -5.79 -5.80 5.92
CA PRO A 381 -6.48 -7.01 6.36
C PRO A 381 -5.91 -8.25 5.64
N LEU A 382 -5.12 -9.05 6.38
CA LEU A 382 -4.37 -10.20 5.83
C LEU A 382 -5.26 -11.26 5.17
N ASP A 383 -6.52 -11.37 5.58
CA ASP A 383 -7.49 -12.32 5.00
C ASP A 383 -8.07 -11.85 3.66
N LEU A 384 -7.99 -10.55 3.35
CA LEU A 384 -8.36 -9.98 2.05
C LEU A 384 -7.19 -9.96 1.08
N ILE A 385 -5.96 -9.73 1.57
CA ILE A 385 -4.75 -9.71 0.73
C ILE A 385 -4.56 -11.09 0.08
N ALA A 386 -4.59 -11.11 -1.26
CA ALA A 386 -4.58 -12.34 -2.07
C ALA A 386 -5.65 -13.39 -1.65
N SER A 387 -6.73 -12.95 -0.99
CA SER A 387 -7.76 -13.80 -0.37
C SER A 387 -7.20 -14.77 0.70
N GLY A 388 -6.21 -14.31 1.46
CA GLY A 388 -5.71 -14.95 2.68
C GLY A 388 -5.22 -16.39 2.51
N PRO A 389 -4.28 -16.69 1.59
CA PRO A 389 -3.87 -18.07 1.30
C PRO A 389 -3.09 -18.73 2.45
N THR A 390 -2.45 -17.93 3.31
CA THR A 390 -1.61 -18.41 4.42
C THR A 390 -2.16 -18.06 5.81
N VAL A 391 -3.34 -17.46 5.89
CA VAL A 391 -4.00 -17.07 7.15
C VAL A 391 -5.34 -17.80 7.32
N PRO A 392 -5.86 -17.92 8.55
CA PRO A 392 -7.17 -18.55 8.78
C PRO A 392 -8.30 -17.82 8.05
N ASP A 393 -9.24 -18.59 7.50
CA ASP A 393 -10.52 -18.04 7.05
C ASP A 393 -11.52 -18.08 8.21
N THR A 394 -12.06 -16.93 8.61
CA THR A 394 -13.06 -16.82 9.67
C THR A 394 -14.50 -16.97 9.16
N SER A 395 -14.69 -16.98 7.83
CA SER A 395 -16.00 -17.18 7.20
C SER A 395 -16.33 -18.66 7.05
N THR A 396 -17.62 -18.99 6.95
CA THR A 396 -18.12 -20.37 6.84
C THR A 396 -18.84 -20.62 5.51
N PRO A 397 -18.98 -21.90 5.07
CA PRO A 397 -19.76 -22.25 3.88
C PRO A 397 -21.20 -21.71 3.90
N LYS A 398 -21.78 -21.58 5.10
CA LYS A 398 -23.12 -20.99 5.27
C LYS A 398 -23.13 -19.51 4.96
N ASP A 399 -22.10 -18.77 5.38
CA ASP A 399 -21.98 -17.34 5.09
C ASP A 399 -21.89 -17.09 3.58
N ALA A 400 -21.15 -17.94 2.85
CA ALA A 400 -21.06 -17.84 1.39
C ALA A 400 -22.43 -18.01 0.72
N LEU A 401 -23.20 -19.04 1.09
CA LEU A 401 -24.56 -19.22 0.55
C LEU A 401 -25.52 -18.10 0.98
N GLU A 402 -25.37 -17.56 2.19
CA GLU A 402 -26.18 -16.42 2.63
C GLU A 402 -25.88 -15.17 1.79
N ILE A 403 -24.61 -14.91 1.49
CA ILE A 403 -24.21 -13.80 0.61
C ILE A 403 -24.78 -14.00 -0.79
N VAL A 404 -24.65 -15.19 -1.39
CA VAL A 404 -25.23 -15.49 -2.70
C VAL A 404 -26.73 -15.16 -2.72
N LYS A 405 -27.48 -15.58 -1.69
CA LYS A 405 -28.92 -15.28 -1.54
C LYS A 405 -29.20 -13.80 -1.35
N ARG A 406 -28.42 -13.12 -0.50
CA ARG A 406 -28.56 -11.69 -0.19
C ARG A 406 -28.43 -10.84 -1.46
N TYR A 407 -27.54 -11.24 -2.36
CA TYR A 407 -27.28 -10.56 -3.64
C TYR A 407 -28.05 -11.15 -4.84
N GLN A 408 -28.92 -12.14 -4.62
CA GLN A 408 -29.76 -12.79 -5.65
C GLN A 408 -28.92 -13.33 -6.83
N LEU A 409 -27.89 -14.09 -6.49
CA LEU A 409 -26.91 -14.63 -7.45
C LEU A 409 -27.12 -16.12 -7.78
N GLU A 410 -28.09 -16.79 -7.15
CA GLU A 410 -28.33 -18.23 -7.32
C GLU A 410 -28.49 -18.64 -8.79
N ASP A 411 -29.25 -17.85 -9.56
CA ASP A 411 -29.52 -18.11 -10.98
C ASP A 411 -28.46 -17.50 -11.92
N LYS A 412 -27.49 -16.74 -11.37
CA LYS A 412 -26.43 -16.06 -12.14
C LYS A 412 -25.09 -16.77 -12.07
N LEU A 413 -24.85 -17.54 -11.01
CA LEU A 413 -23.62 -18.30 -10.86
C LEU A 413 -23.69 -19.61 -11.65
N PRO A 414 -22.54 -20.12 -12.15
CA PRO A 414 -22.49 -21.42 -12.80
C PRO A 414 -23.03 -22.54 -11.89
N ASN A 415 -23.78 -23.49 -12.46
CA ASN A 415 -24.39 -24.58 -11.69
C ASN A 415 -23.36 -25.38 -10.88
N GLN A 416 -22.14 -25.57 -11.40
CA GLN A 416 -21.08 -26.28 -10.69
C GLN A 416 -20.56 -25.50 -9.48
N VAL A 417 -20.52 -24.17 -9.57
CA VAL A 417 -20.12 -23.29 -8.46
C VAL A 417 -21.15 -23.38 -7.33
N MET A 418 -22.44 -23.31 -7.67
CA MET A 418 -23.52 -23.51 -6.68
C MET A 418 -23.42 -24.89 -6.03
N ALA A 419 -23.21 -25.95 -6.82
CA ALA A 419 -23.06 -27.31 -6.31
C ALA A 419 -21.89 -27.44 -5.31
N VAL A 420 -20.74 -26.82 -5.59
CA VAL A 420 -19.58 -26.80 -4.67
C VAL A 420 -19.93 -26.11 -3.36
N LEU A 421 -20.57 -24.94 -3.40
CA LEU A 421 -20.95 -24.19 -2.20
C LEU A 421 -21.98 -24.95 -1.35
N GLU A 422 -22.96 -25.60 -1.98
CA GLU A 422 -23.97 -26.41 -1.30
C GLU A 422 -23.39 -27.68 -0.68
N GLN A 423 -22.44 -28.33 -1.38
CA GLN A 423 -21.80 -29.55 -0.90
C GLN A 423 -20.99 -29.32 0.37
N GLU A 424 -20.24 -28.21 0.49
CA GLU A 424 -19.50 -27.88 1.72
C GLU A 424 -20.43 -27.72 2.92
N VAL A 425 -21.60 -27.10 2.73
CA VAL A 425 -22.62 -26.96 3.78
C VAL A 425 -23.22 -28.32 4.15
N LEU A 426 -23.58 -29.14 3.16
CA LEU A 426 -24.18 -30.46 3.39
C LEU A 426 -23.22 -31.41 4.12
N ALA A 427 -21.93 -31.37 3.77
CA ALA A 427 -20.90 -32.17 4.41
C ALA A 427 -20.61 -31.76 5.86
N SER A 428 -21.14 -30.61 6.33
CA SER A 428 -20.86 -30.03 7.64
C SER A 428 -19.36 -29.96 7.96
N LYS A 429 -18.55 -29.77 6.91
CA LYS A 429 -17.10 -29.76 6.98
C LYS A 429 -16.59 -28.58 6.18
N ASP A 430 -15.97 -27.63 6.86
CA ASP A 430 -15.30 -26.52 6.18
C ASP A 430 -14.09 -27.05 5.40
N GLY A 431 -14.02 -26.68 4.12
CA GLY A 431 -12.88 -26.97 3.27
C GLY A 431 -11.65 -26.12 3.62
N ASN A 432 -11.83 -25.03 4.37
CA ASN A 432 -10.77 -24.13 4.84
C ASN A 432 -10.28 -24.54 6.23
N PRO A 433 -8.96 -24.48 6.51
CA PRO A 433 -8.45 -24.72 7.84
C PRO A 433 -8.96 -23.66 8.83
N SER A 434 -9.52 -24.11 9.94
CA SER A 434 -9.93 -23.28 11.06
C SER A 434 -8.73 -22.62 11.75
N SER A 435 -8.97 -21.55 12.51
CA SER A 435 -7.91 -20.80 13.19
C SER A 435 -7.10 -21.60 14.22
N ASP A 436 -7.66 -22.69 14.75
CA ASP A 436 -7.00 -23.64 15.66
C ASP A 436 -6.25 -24.77 14.93
N HIS A 437 -6.27 -24.80 13.60
CA HIS A 437 -5.57 -25.81 12.83
C HIS A 437 -4.05 -25.75 13.09
N PRO A 438 -3.36 -26.88 13.35
CA PRO A 438 -1.94 -26.90 13.74
C PRO A 438 -0.97 -26.17 12.81
N VAL A 439 -1.36 -26.05 11.53
CA VAL A 439 -0.60 -25.29 10.53
C VAL A 439 -0.30 -23.86 10.95
N PHE A 440 -1.23 -23.18 11.63
CA PHE A 440 -1.07 -21.79 12.00
C PHE A 440 -0.14 -21.61 13.22
N ALA A 441 0.11 -22.68 13.99
CA ALA A 441 1.14 -22.67 15.02
C ALA A 441 2.56 -22.68 14.44
N GLN A 442 2.72 -23.12 13.19
CA GLN A 442 3.97 -23.13 12.43
C GLN A 442 4.02 -22.05 11.34
N ALA A 443 3.10 -21.09 11.36
CA ALA A 443 3.05 -20.00 10.39
C ALA A 443 3.37 -18.67 11.07
N GLN A 444 4.22 -17.86 10.43
CA GLN A 444 4.42 -16.45 10.76
C GLN A 444 4.06 -15.63 9.52
N THR A 445 3.35 -14.52 9.71
CA THR A 445 3.11 -13.53 8.66
C THR A 445 3.70 -12.19 9.07
N VAL A 446 4.47 -11.58 8.18
CA VAL A 446 5.11 -10.28 8.37
C VAL A 446 4.71 -9.35 7.24
N LEU A 447 4.16 -8.21 7.60
CA LEU A 447 3.91 -7.12 6.67
C LEU A 447 5.23 -6.37 6.44
N VAL A 448 5.83 -6.52 5.27
CA VAL A 448 7.13 -5.92 4.95
C VAL A 448 7.01 -4.52 4.35
N GLY A 449 5.83 -4.17 3.83
CA GLY A 449 5.52 -2.82 3.37
C GLY A 449 4.02 -2.64 3.11
N ASN A 450 3.57 -1.40 3.28
CA ASN A 450 2.19 -0.97 3.12
C ASN A 450 2.13 0.55 2.87
N ASN A 451 0.92 1.09 2.71
CA ASN A 451 0.72 2.52 2.47
C ASN A 451 1.22 3.38 3.66
N ALA A 452 1.05 2.89 4.89
CA ALA A 452 1.47 3.60 6.09
C ALA A 452 2.99 3.87 6.12
N LEU A 453 3.80 2.89 5.67
CA LEU A 453 5.24 3.05 5.56
C LEU A 453 5.62 4.13 4.52
N ALA A 454 4.94 4.16 3.36
CA ALA A 454 5.15 5.19 2.35
C ALA A 454 4.79 6.60 2.90
N VAL A 455 3.65 6.72 3.58
CA VAL A 455 3.20 7.98 4.22
C VAL A 455 4.16 8.43 5.32
N GLN A 456 4.68 7.50 6.13
CA GLN A 456 5.65 7.80 7.17
C GLN A 456 6.97 8.30 6.56
N ALA A 457 7.44 7.68 5.47
CA ALA A 457 8.62 8.14 4.75
C ALA A 457 8.41 9.54 4.13
N ALA A 458 7.22 9.83 3.58
CA ALA A 458 6.88 11.17 3.13
C ALA A 458 6.93 12.19 4.29
N ALA A 459 6.40 11.85 5.46
CA ALA A 459 6.41 12.72 6.63
C ALA A 459 7.82 13.00 7.15
N GLN A 460 8.68 11.97 7.16
CA GLN A 460 10.06 12.11 7.55
C GLN A 460 10.83 12.99 6.55
N GLU A 461 10.64 12.79 5.26
CA GLU A 461 11.28 13.60 4.22
C GLU A 461 10.80 15.06 4.27
N ALA A 462 9.51 15.31 4.45
CA ALA A 462 8.96 16.65 4.60
C ALA A 462 9.60 17.40 5.78
N LYS A 463 9.81 16.69 6.90
CA LYS A 463 10.51 17.23 8.08
C LYS A 463 11.96 17.58 7.80
N GLU A 464 12.67 16.74 7.05
CA GLU A 464 14.06 16.99 6.63
C GLU A 464 14.19 18.18 5.68
N LEU A 465 13.15 18.44 4.88
CA LEU A 465 13.03 19.61 4.01
C LEU A 465 12.54 20.87 4.75
N GLY A 466 12.27 20.79 6.05
CA GLY A 466 11.93 21.93 6.91
C GLY A 466 10.43 22.22 7.04
N TYR A 467 9.56 21.32 6.58
CA TYR A 467 8.11 21.40 6.78
C TYR A 467 7.71 20.75 8.11
N HIS A 468 6.64 21.25 8.72
CA HIS A 468 5.95 20.53 9.78
C HIS A 468 4.97 19.51 9.18
N PRO A 469 5.21 18.19 9.29
CA PRO A 469 4.33 17.20 8.69
C PRO A 469 3.05 17.01 9.51
N VAL A 470 1.90 16.97 8.84
CA VAL A 470 0.61 16.60 9.39
C VAL A 470 0.07 15.41 8.59
N VAL A 471 0.10 14.23 9.20
CA VAL A 471 -0.47 13.02 8.58
C VAL A 471 -1.98 13.01 8.82
N LEU A 472 -2.75 13.05 7.73
CA LEU A 472 -4.20 13.06 7.74
C LEU A 472 -4.81 11.66 7.87
N GLY A 473 -4.08 10.64 7.40
CA GLY A 473 -4.48 9.25 7.43
C GLY A 473 -3.80 8.44 6.32
N THR A 474 -3.98 7.12 6.37
CA THR A 474 -3.44 6.15 5.40
C THR A 474 -4.55 5.33 4.72
N GLN A 475 -5.80 5.75 4.91
CA GLN A 475 -7.01 5.10 4.40
C GLN A 475 -7.98 6.16 3.87
N ILE A 476 -7.46 7.19 3.18
CA ILE A 476 -8.32 8.19 2.55
C ILE A 476 -8.97 7.57 1.33
N GLU A 477 -10.29 7.47 1.38
CA GLU A 477 -11.14 6.98 0.30
C GLU A 477 -12.18 8.05 -0.08
N GLY A 478 -12.71 7.94 -1.29
CA GLY A 478 -13.76 8.82 -1.80
C GLY A 478 -13.44 9.38 -3.18
N GLU A 479 -14.36 10.23 -3.67
CA GLU A 479 -14.26 10.81 -5.01
C GLU A 479 -13.07 11.79 -5.10
N ALA A 480 -12.15 11.53 -6.03
CA ALA A 480 -10.87 12.23 -6.16
C ALA A 480 -11.00 13.77 -6.17
N LYS A 481 -11.93 14.29 -6.96
CA LYS A 481 -12.20 15.75 -7.07
C LYS A 481 -12.76 16.38 -5.80
N GLU A 482 -13.45 15.61 -4.95
CA GLU A 482 -13.99 16.13 -3.68
C GLU A 482 -12.92 16.11 -2.58
N ILE A 483 -12.09 15.06 -2.55
CA ILE A 483 -10.92 14.99 -1.66
C ILE A 483 -9.93 16.13 -1.96
N ALA A 484 -9.73 16.48 -3.22
CA ALA A 484 -8.91 17.63 -3.62
C ALA A 484 -9.35 18.93 -2.93
N LYS A 485 -10.66 19.22 -2.96
CA LYS A 485 -11.24 20.41 -2.31
C LYS A 485 -11.04 20.39 -0.80
N MET A 486 -11.08 19.21 -0.16
CA MET A 486 -10.79 19.13 1.27
C MET A 486 -9.36 19.64 1.55
N TYR A 487 -8.36 19.20 0.80
CA TYR A 487 -6.97 19.60 0.98
C TYR A 487 -6.74 21.09 0.72
N THR A 488 -7.29 21.66 -0.34
CA THR A 488 -7.16 23.10 -0.65
C THR A 488 -7.85 23.98 0.40
N ARG A 489 -8.98 23.54 0.96
CA ARG A 489 -9.68 24.28 2.03
C ARG A 489 -8.93 24.23 3.36
N MET A 490 -8.27 23.11 3.67
CA MET A 490 -7.35 23.02 4.80
C MET A 490 -6.14 23.96 4.62
N ALA A 491 -5.57 24.01 3.41
CA ALA A 491 -4.48 24.93 3.09
C ALA A 491 -4.91 26.41 3.23
N LEU A 492 -6.10 26.77 2.75
CA LEU A 492 -6.68 28.11 2.89
C LEU A 492 -6.81 28.52 4.36
N HIS A 493 -7.30 27.61 5.22
CA HIS A 493 -7.45 27.88 6.65
C HIS A 493 -6.10 28.11 7.32
N LEU A 494 -5.10 27.27 7.05
CA LEU A 494 -3.76 27.39 7.60
C LEU A 494 -3.05 28.69 7.17
N LYS A 495 -3.26 29.17 5.93
CA LYS A 495 -2.68 30.43 5.46
C LYS A 495 -3.32 31.66 6.12
N LYS A 496 -4.66 31.73 6.22
CA LYS A 496 -5.36 32.88 6.84
C LYS A 496 -4.95 33.11 8.29
N ASP A 497 -4.74 32.02 9.02
CA ASP A 497 -4.39 32.10 10.44
C ASP A 497 -2.90 32.37 10.65
N GLY A 498 -2.02 31.89 9.75
CA GLY A 498 -0.58 32.18 9.77
C GLY A 498 -0.24 33.66 9.51
N GLU A 499 -1.04 34.36 8.71
CA GLU A 499 -0.89 35.80 8.44
C GLU A 499 -1.32 36.68 9.63
N SER A 500 -2.14 36.13 10.54
CA SER A 500 -2.61 36.84 11.74
C SER A 500 -1.62 36.65 12.90
N SER A 501 -0.55 37.44 12.94
CA SER A 501 0.46 37.44 14.02
C SER A 501 -0.07 37.84 15.42
N SER A 502 -1.37 38.08 15.57
CA SER A 502 -2.03 38.27 16.86
C SER A 502 -2.54 36.93 17.37
N SER A 503 -1.98 36.48 18.50
CA SER A 503 -2.41 35.32 19.30
C SER A 503 -3.90 35.00 19.09
N PRO A 504 -4.27 33.76 18.71
CA PRO A 504 -5.64 33.42 18.31
C PRO A 504 -6.61 33.78 19.45
N SER A 505 -7.31 34.91 19.29
CA SER A 505 -8.26 35.35 20.28
C SER A 505 -9.58 34.65 20.00
N SER A 506 -9.94 33.73 20.91
CA SER A 506 -11.30 33.24 21.17
C SER A 506 -11.75 32.00 20.37
N SER A 507 -11.75 30.87 21.10
CA SER A 507 -12.79 29.83 21.12
C SER A 507 -13.03 28.91 19.92
N SER A 508 -12.29 29.03 18.81
CA SER A 508 -12.26 28.00 17.76
C SER A 508 -10.82 27.60 17.46
N THR A 509 -10.14 26.99 18.43
CA THR A 509 -8.92 26.23 18.14
C THR A 509 -9.32 25.02 17.31
N THR A 510 -9.38 25.16 15.99
CA THR A 510 -9.62 24.05 15.07
C THR A 510 -8.55 22.99 15.35
N MET A 511 -8.94 21.72 15.47
CA MET A 511 -8.04 20.57 15.72
C MET A 511 -6.79 20.62 14.81
N LEU A 512 -6.95 21.08 13.58
CA LEU A 512 -5.88 21.25 12.60
C LEU A 512 -4.76 22.21 13.04
N TYR A 513 -5.07 23.32 13.73
CA TYR A 513 -4.05 24.27 14.22
C TYR A 513 -3.20 23.66 15.34
N SER A 514 -3.82 22.87 16.22
CA SER A 514 -3.06 22.13 17.23
C SER A 514 -2.09 21.12 16.61
N MET A 515 -2.40 20.65 15.40
CA MET A 515 -1.56 19.72 14.65
C MET A 515 -0.52 20.43 13.78
N ALA A 516 -0.76 21.68 13.39
CA ALA A 516 0.13 22.52 12.55
C ALA A 516 0.29 23.93 13.18
N PRO A 517 1.21 24.10 14.14
CA PRO A 517 1.30 25.33 14.93
C PRO A 517 1.90 26.52 14.17
N SER A 518 2.64 26.27 13.09
CA SER A 518 3.28 27.31 12.27
C SER A 518 3.60 26.80 10.87
N LEU A 519 3.55 27.69 9.88
CA LEU A 519 4.08 27.44 8.54
C LEU A 519 5.61 27.38 8.56
N PRO A 520 6.25 26.61 7.65
CA PRO A 520 5.64 25.85 6.56
C PRO A 520 5.12 24.47 7.00
N VAL A 521 4.04 24.01 6.38
CA VAL A 521 3.34 22.76 6.72
C VAL A 521 3.27 21.83 5.50
N ALA A 522 3.38 20.52 5.74
CA ALA A 522 3.10 19.49 4.76
C ALA A 522 1.91 18.64 5.23
N LEU A 523 0.76 18.77 4.58
CA LEU A 523 -0.35 17.84 4.78
C LEU A 523 -0.07 16.58 3.97
N ILE A 524 -0.08 15.42 4.62
CA ILE A 524 0.31 14.16 3.99
C ILE A 524 -0.81 13.15 4.22
N ALA A 525 -1.21 12.50 3.15
CA ALA A 525 -2.23 11.47 3.19
C ALA A 525 -1.83 10.30 2.31
N GLY A 526 -2.30 9.12 2.68
CA GLY A 526 -2.31 7.97 1.79
C GLY A 526 -3.69 7.32 1.80
N GLY A 527 -3.95 6.50 0.78
CA GLY A 527 -5.27 5.95 0.54
C GLY A 527 -5.43 5.54 -0.91
N GLU A 528 -6.68 5.42 -1.34
CA GLU A 528 -7.03 5.07 -2.71
C GLU A 528 -8.34 5.76 -3.07
N THR A 529 -8.23 6.85 -3.81
CA THR A 529 -9.42 7.60 -4.25
C THR A 529 -10.08 6.93 -5.46
N THR A 530 -11.32 7.30 -5.77
CA THR A 530 -12.04 6.76 -6.92
C THR A 530 -12.47 7.87 -7.87
N VAL A 531 -12.69 7.48 -9.12
CA VAL A 531 -13.32 8.30 -10.15
C VAL A 531 -14.59 7.60 -10.58
N SER A 532 -15.73 8.26 -10.39
CA SER A 532 -17.03 7.72 -10.78
C SER A 532 -17.28 7.92 -12.27
N LEU A 533 -17.25 6.82 -13.04
CA LEU A 533 -17.52 6.83 -14.47
C LEU A 533 -19.00 6.51 -14.73
N GLU A 534 -19.75 7.45 -15.30
CA GLU A 534 -21.16 7.23 -15.63
C GLU A 534 -21.30 6.35 -16.88
N SER A 535 -22.06 5.26 -16.78
CA SER A 535 -22.30 4.33 -17.89
C SER A 535 -23.04 4.94 -19.09
N SER A 536 -23.70 6.09 -18.89
CA SER A 536 -24.35 6.87 -19.95
C SER A 536 -23.38 7.75 -20.76
N MET A 537 -22.11 7.88 -20.34
CA MET A 537 -21.13 8.65 -21.10
C MET A 537 -20.72 7.90 -22.38
N GLY A 538 -20.84 8.58 -23.53
CA GLY A 538 -20.53 7.99 -24.83
C GLY A 538 -19.03 7.78 -25.08
N SER A 539 -18.18 8.64 -24.53
CA SER A 539 -16.72 8.53 -24.58
C SER A 539 -16.15 8.99 -23.25
N ILE A 540 -15.35 8.14 -22.62
CA ILE A 540 -14.61 8.47 -21.40
C ILE A 540 -13.21 8.94 -21.83
N GLY A 541 -12.75 10.06 -21.27
CA GLY A 541 -11.42 10.60 -21.52
C GLY A 541 -10.29 9.71 -20.98
N LYS A 542 -9.07 10.21 -21.08
CA LYS A 542 -7.88 9.57 -20.52
C LYS A 542 -7.45 10.31 -19.25
N GLY A 543 -7.31 9.58 -18.15
CA GLY A 543 -6.89 10.15 -16.87
C GLY A 543 -6.84 9.08 -15.79
N GLY A 544 -6.62 9.52 -14.55
CA GLY A 544 -6.64 8.67 -13.37
C GLY A 544 -7.00 9.49 -12.13
N ARG A 545 -7.22 8.80 -11.01
CA ARG A 545 -7.68 9.39 -9.75
C ARG A 545 -6.70 10.43 -9.21
N ASN A 546 -5.40 10.19 -9.30
CA ASN A 546 -4.39 11.14 -8.81
C ASN A 546 -4.30 12.38 -9.70
N GLN A 547 -4.47 12.21 -11.01
CA GLN A 547 -4.54 13.30 -11.99
C GLN A 547 -5.81 14.14 -11.84
N GLU A 548 -6.98 13.52 -11.60
CA GLU A 548 -8.22 14.25 -11.36
C GLU A 548 -8.19 15.00 -10.02
N LEU A 549 -7.64 14.39 -8.97
CA LEU A 549 -7.41 15.05 -7.69
C LEU A 549 -6.55 16.30 -7.88
N ALA A 550 -5.43 16.18 -8.61
CA ALA A 550 -4.55 17.30 -8.89
C ALA A 550 -5.22 18.37 -9.78
N LEU A 551 -5.92 18.00 -10.85
CA LEU A 551 -6.62 18.95 -11.73
C LEU A 551 -7.73 19.71 -10.98
N SER A 552 -8.49 19.01 -10.14
CA SER A 552 -9.49 19.63 -9.28
C SER A 552 -8.86 20.60 -8.26
N ALA A 553 -7.71 20.22 -7.68
CA ALA A 553 -6.96 21.11 -6.80
C ALA A 553 -6.45 22.35 -7.54
N ALA A 554 -5.95 22.23 -8.77
CA ALA A 554 -5.49 23.37 -9.57
C ALA A 554 -6.62 24.39 -9.81
N LEU A 555 -7.82 23.90 -10.15
CA LEU A 555 -9.01 24.73 -10.30
C LEU A 555 -9.39 25.44 -8.99
N ASP A 556 -9.40 24.73 -7.86
CA ASP A 556 -9.78 25.31 -6.58
C ASP A 556 -8.73 26.32 -6.08
N LEU A 557 -7.43 26.01 -6.19
CA LEU A 557 -6.31 26.91 -5.84
C LEU A 557 -6.36 28.21 -6.63
N GLN A 558 -6.58 28.12 -7.94
CA GLN A 558 -6.75 29.29 -8.82
C GLN A 558 -7.96 30.12 -8.38
N SER A 559 -9.10 29.48 -8.14
CA SER A 559 -10.35 30.17 -7.78
C SER A 559 -10.26 30.88 -6.42
N LEU A 560 -9.46 30.35 -5.52
CA LEU A 560 -9.20 30.89 -4.19
C LEU A 560 -8.08 31.95 -4.19
N GLY A 561 -7.32 32.08 -5.28
CA GLY A 561 -6.10 32.90 -5.33
C GLY A 561 -5.04 32.42 -4.34
N LEU A 562 -4.96 31.11 -4.09
CA LEU A 562 -4.17 30.54 -3.01
C LEU A 562 -2.73 30.24 -3.46
N GLU A 563 -1.88 31.27 -3.46
CA GLU A 563 -0.45 31.14 -3.77
C GLU A 563 0.35 30.42 -2.67
N ASN A 564 1.60 30.04 -2.97
CA ASN A 564 2.50 29.29 -2.07
C ASN A 564 1.90 27.99 -1.52
N VAL A 565 1.13 27.31 -2.36
CA VAL A 565 0.60 25.97 -2.12
C VAL A 565 0.91 25.09 -3.31
N VAL A 566 1.51 23.91 -3.06
CA VAL A 566 1.74 22.87 -4.06
C VAL A 566 1.05 21.60 -3.59
N LEU A 567 0.25 20.99 -4.45
CA LEU A 567 -0.33 19.68 -4.22
C LEU A 567 0.28 18.69 -5.20
N ALA A 568 0.73 17.54 -4.72
CA ALA A 568 1.20 16.42 -5.52
C ALA A 568 0.51 15.13 -5.07
N SER A 569 -0.02 14.35 -6.01
CA SER A 569 -0.62 13.04 -5.75
C SER A 569 -0.06 12.02 -6.73
N ALA A 570 0.31 10.83 -6.24
CA ALA A 570 0.85 9.78 -7.08
C ALA A 570 0.48 8.37 -6.57
N GLY A 571 0.15 7.49 -7.52
CA GLY A 571 0.10 6.05 -7.33
C GLY A 571 1.50 5.48 -7.18
N THR A 572 1.70 4.67 -6.14
CA THR A 572 3.02 4.13 -5.82
C THR A 572 3.54 3.10 -6.83
N ASP A 573 2.66 2.55 -7.68
CA ASP A 573 3.03 1.64 -8.77
C ASP A 573 3.59 2.34 -10.02
N GLY A 574 3.56 3.67 -10.01
CA GLY A 574 4.05 4.51 -11.10
C GLY A 574 3.04 4.70 -12.22
N THR A 575 1.79 4.27 -12.03
CA THR A 575 0.70 4.41 -12.98
C THR A 575 -0.56 4.98 -12.31
N ASP A 576 -1.31 5.79 -13.04
CA ASP A 576 -2.58 6.36 -12.59
C ASP A 576 -3.58 6.31 -13.74
N GLY A 577 -4.59 5.45 -13.59
CA GLY A 577 -5.49 5.07 -14.68
C GLY A 577 -4.75 4.41 -15.86
N PRO A 578 -5.33 4.40 -17.06
CA PRO A 578 -4.69 3.86 -18.27
C PRO A 578 -3.66 4.84 -18.86
N THR A 579 -2.70 5.31 -18.05
CA THR A 579 -1.70 6.32 -18.42
C THR A 579 -0.26 5.89 -18.09
N ASP A 580 0.73 6.63 -18.58
CA ASP A 580 2.16 6.44 -18.26
C ASP A 580 2.63 7.36 -17.11
N ALA A 581 1.71 8.13 -16.50
CA ALA A 581 1.98 8.98 -15.36
C ALA A 581 1.57 8.27 -14.07
N ALA A 582 2.32 8.49 -13.01
CA ALA A 582 1.98 8.06 -11.65
C ALA A 582 0.90 8.96 -11.03
N GLY A 583 0.71 10.17 -11.57
CA GLY A 583 -0.21 11.16 -11.04
C GLY A 583 0.20 12.55 -11.50
N ALA A 584 -0.04 13.56 -10.67
CA ALA A 584 0.23 14.95 -11.02
C ALA A 584 0.54 15.84 -9.83
N MET A 585 1.20 16.97 -10.12
CA MET A 585 1.60 18.02 -9.21
C MET A 585 1.18 19.39 -9.77
N VAL A 586 0.52 20.18 -8.92
CA VAL A 586 -0.09 21.46 -9.32
C VAL A 586 0.08 22.54 -8.26
N ASP A 587 -0.10 23.78 -8.68
CA ASP A 587 -0.14 24.99 -7.86
C ASP A 587 -1.13 26.01 -8.45
N ALA A 588 -1.29 27.17 -7.80
CA ALA A 588 -2.17 28.24 -8.27
C ALA A 588 -1.78 28.82 -9.64
N HIS A 589 -0.55 28.58 -10.12
CA HIS A 589 -0.07 29.03 -11.43
C HIS A 589 -0.17 27.96 -12.51
N THR A 590 -0.64 26.76 -12.17
CA THR A 590 -0.86 25.69 -13.16
C THR A 590 -1.95 26.10 -14.17
N ILE A 591 -2.99 26.78 -13.69
CA ILE A 591 -3.99 27.47 -14.51
C ILE A 591 -3.78 28.97 -14.28
N THR A 592 -3.22 29.66 -15.28
CA THR A 592 -2.84 31.07 -15.12
C THR A 592 -4.07 31.97 -15.00
N SER A 593 -4.06 32.91 -14.06
CA SER A 593 -5.13 33.91 -13.92
C SER A 593 -5.29 34.75 -15.18
N GLY A 594 -6.53 34.94 -15.63
CA GLY A 594 -6.86 35.73 -16.83
C GLY A 594 -6.85 34.93 -18.14
N ASP A 595 -6.48 33.65 -18.11
CA ASP A 595 -6.62 32.73 -19.25
C ASP A 595 -7.92 31.92 -19.13
N GLU A 596 -9.03 32.58 -19.50
CA GLU A 596 -10.37 31.97 -19.49
C GLU A 596 -10.48 30.74 -20.41
N GLY A 597 -9.66 30.67 -21.46
CA GLY A 597 -9.61 29.52 -22.36
C GLY A 597 -9.07 28.29 -21.64
N THR A 598 -7.90 28.41 -21.03
CA THR A 598 -7.28 27.32 -20.25
C THR A 598 -8.15 26.91 -19.05
N LEU A 599 -8.83 27.86 -18.39
CA LEU A 599 -9.75 27.56 -17.28
C LEU A 599 -10.96 26.71 -17.73
N GLU A 600 -11.57 27.07 -18.86
CA GLU A 600 -12.70 26.34 -19.42
C GLU A 600 -12.27 24.95 -19.94
N GLU A 601 -11.08 24.85 -20.54
CA GLU A 601 -10.49 23.57 -20.94
C GLU A 601 -10.22 22.65 -19.75
N ALA A 602 -9.68 23.19 -18.65
CA ALA A 602 -9.47 22.43 -17.42
C ALA A 602 -10.78 21.86 -16.83
N ARG A 603 -11.85 22.67 -16.82
CA ARG A 603 -13.18 22.23 -16.35
C ARG A 603 -13.73 21.10 -17.23
N LYS A 604 -13.66 21.28 -18.56
CA LYS A 604 -14.06 20.25 -19.52
C LYS A 604 -13.23 18.97 -19.39
N ALA A 605 -11.94 19.09 -19.16
CA ALA A 605 -11.07 17.95 -18.96
C ALA A 605 -11.49 17.16 -17.70
N LEU A 606 -11.81 17.84 -16.60
CA LEU A 606 -12.30 17.18 -15.38
C LEU A 606 -13.69 16.55 -15.58
N ASP A 607 -14.63 17.24 -16.23
CA ASP A 607 -15.98 16.73 -16.48
C ASP A 607 -16.01 15.51 -17.43
N ASN A 608 -15.02 15.40 -18.33
CA ASN A 608 -14.92 14.30 -19.29
C ASN A 608 -13.94 13.19 -18.86
N HIS A 609 -13.39 13.24 -17.64
CA HIS A 609 -12.35 12.32 -17.17
C HIS A 609 -11.10 12.29 -18.07
N ASP A 610 -10.76 13.45 -18.65
CA ASP A 610 -9.69 13.67 -19.61
C ASP A 610 -8.55 14.51 -19.03
N ALA A 611 -8.20 14.25 -17.76
CA ALA A 611 -7.17 15.01 -17.06
C ALA A 611 -5.77 14.82 -17.67
N TYR A 612 -5.46 13.63 -18.22
CA TYR A 612 -4.12 13.32 -18.73
C TYR A 612 -3.71 14.24 -19.89
N PRO A 613 -4.47 14.33 -21.03
CA PRO A 613 -4.02 15.14 -22.16
C PRO A 613 -3.90 16.62 -21.82
N PHE A 614 -4.79 17.14 -20.97
CA PHE A 614 -4.74 18.52 -20.50
C PHE A 614 -3.45 18.80 -19.72
N LEU A 615 -3.14 17.97 -18.71
CA LEU A 615 -1.94 18.14 -17.88
C LEU A 615 -0.64 17.91 -18.66
N ASP A 616 -0.64 16.97 -19.63
CA ASP A 616 0.51 16.71 -20.52
C ASP A 616 0.79 17.93 -21.41
N ALA A 617 -0.26 18.55 -21.97
CA ALA A 617 -0.13 19.74 -22.81
C ALA A 617 0.53 20.91 -22.08
N LEU A 618 0.20 21.12 -20.80
CA LEU A 618 0.83 22.13 -19.92
C LEU A 618 2.30 21.83 -19.59
N GLY A 619 2.77 20.60 -19.84
CA GLY A 619 4.15 20.17 -19.69
C GLY A 619 5.04 20.43 -20.92
N ASN A 620 4.44 20.72 -22.08
CA ASN A 620 5.17 20.84 -23.34
C ASN A 620 6.23 21.96 -23.30
N GLY A 621 7.44 21.64 -23.75
CA GLY A 621 8.57 22.57 -23.76
C GLY A 621 9.27 22.76 -22.41
N LYS A 622 8.82 22.09 -21.34
CA LYS A 622 9.46 22.14 -20.03
C LYS A 622 10.48 21.02 -19.89
N GLU A 623 11.74 21.36 -19.61
CA GLU A 623 12.82 20.39 -19.50
C GLU A 623 12.91 19.76 -18.10
N ARG A 624 12.66 20.55 -17.05
CA ARG A 624 12.79 20.08 -15.67
C ARG A 624 11.54 19.32 -15.22
N PRO A 625 11.67 18.15 -14.55
CA PRO A 625 10.53 17.38 -14.05
C PRO A 625 9.59 18.19 -13.15
N GLU A 626 10.12 19.02 -12.26
CA GLU A 626 9.36 19.85 -11.31
C GLU A 626 8.50 20.94 -11.96
N ASP A 627 8.77 21.29 -13.23
CA ASP A 627 7.97 22.29 -13.94
C ASP A 627 6.76 21.65 -14.65
N ARG A 628 6.80 20.32 -14.88
CA ARG A 628 5.74 19.57 -15.56
C ARG A 628 4.62 19.21 -14.56
N PRO A 629 3.34 19.32 -14.96
CA PRO A 629 2.27 18.89 -14.08
C PRO A 629 2.22 17.37 -13.87
N LEU A 630 2.48 16.57 -14.90
CA LEU A 630 2.47 15.11 -14.77
C LEU A 630 3.71 14.60 -14.02
N ILE A 631 3.47 13.75 -13.03
CA ILE A 631 4.53 13.00 -12.33
C ILE A 631 4.75 11.69 -13.09
N LYS A 632 5.91 11.55 -13.73
CA LYS A 632 6.30 10.33 -14.45
C LYS A 632 7.48 9.66 -13.76
N THR A 633 7.19 8.61 -12.98
CA THR A 633 8.22 7.81 -12.30
C THR A 633 8.72 6.64 -13.16
N GLY A 634 7.92 6.23 -14.16
CA GLY A 634 8.04 4.90 -14.74
C GLY A 634 7.52 3.83 -13.77
N PRO A 635 7.51 2.55 -14.18
CA PRO A 635 7.10 1.44 -13.32
C PRO A 635 8.05 1.35 -12.12
N THR A 636 7.49 1.38 -10.91
CA THR A 636 8.27 1.40 -9.67
C THR A 636 8.56 0.00 -9.12
N GLY A 637 7.84 -1.01 -9.61
CA GLY A 637 7.92 -2.39 -9.14
C GLY A 637 7.20 -2.64 -7.80
N THR A 638 6.57 -1.62 -7.20
CA THR A 638 5.80 -1.73 -5.95
C THR A 638 4.34 -1.34 -6.17
N ASN A 639 3.46 -1.61 -5.21
CA ASN A 639 2.09 -1.07 -5.18
C ASN A 639 1.57 -1.11 -3.74
N VAL A 640 1.42 0.06 -3.13
CA VAL A 640 0.83 0.25 -1.81
C VAL A 640 -0.20 1.40 -1.83
N ALA A 641 -0.95 1.50 -2.93
CA ALA A 641 -1.94 2.55 -3.20
C ALA A 641 -1.31 3.96 -3.43
N ASP A 642 -2.02 5.03 -3.07
CA ASP A 642 -1.63 6.42 -3.39
C ASP A 642 -0.98 7.14 -2.21
N VAL A 643 -0.13 8.12 -2.53
CA VAL A 643 0.39 9.12 -1.59
C VAL A 643 0.10 10.52 -2.13
N CYS A 644 -0.46 11.38 -1.28
CA CYS A 644 -0.76 12.77 -1.58
C CYS A 644 -0.08 13.69 -0.56
N VAL A 645 0.52 14.78 -1.07
CA VAL A 645 1.24 15.78 -0.28
C VAL A 645 0.79 17.17 -0.70
N THR A 646 0.34 17.98 0.26
CA THR A 646 0.04 19.40 0.08
C THR A 646 1.03 20.23 0.91
N LEU A 647 1.94 20.92 0.24
CA LEU A 647 2.92 21.81 0.85
C LEU A 647 2.38 23.22 0.92
N ILE A 648 2.54 23.87 2.07
CA ILE A 648 2.01 25.22 2.36
C ILE A 648 3.14 26.04 2.96
N ARG A 649 3.41 27.23 2.41
CA ARG A 649 4.40 28.20 2.93
C ARG A 649 3.79 29.54 3.28
#